data_AF-A0A8H4KZ63-F1
#
_entry.id   AF-A0A8H4KZ63-F1
#
_cell.length_a   1.000
_cell.length_b   1.000
_cell.length_c   1.000
_cell.angle_alpha   90.00
_cell.angle_beta   90.00
_cell.angle_gamma   90.00
#
_symmetry.space_group_name_H-M   'P 1'
#
loop_
_entity.id
_entity.type
_entity.pdbx_description
1 polymer ?
#
loop_
_entity_poly.entity_id
_entity_poly.type
_entity_poly.pdbx_seq_one_letter_code
_entity_poly.pdbx_strand_id
1 'polypeptide(L)'
;MPGNLVTRRTQFSSCDECRRSRVACDANSRNVRAVGAPAPCTRCRNRHRSCTFKWIQDAKTSGAGGGKRKGRRRTASQPESDTSSTQGSKVTDASAGSEGFALGSERRAHRTTSALSSGSTPFAEPLPAFSVNGRNDRALGDVDYKWLETLYREGFEAVFGSWMGRYSSPFLFGHNLADKYVSISDLCCHLDDCIADAAAAEGQSNGRGSERCCLIEQSLQSTIASFAARWLPVTSPDTPPEQDYCGLAQALWRHARRDMLRIINRPSYRSMLSLLLFALTPIPEGISEEEEADGISGQACVHAALQQIQTLRARQRHLQFSGSKVSPSLKSQAIVTTPESIETSGFINAESTAYWAALTFDTSASLTLNCRPLLSSGLFGFESELPWRLVKTCAKMFDETTQHWSRGSSDMTDDRANQIIAAGASWKLLGWKLTAIFKEALRDGHDESEVRKAYSAVVDSIEQFGTIYRPLLDECHKRMQFLGQQTKLRWFSLMLHYHLSILMLVDVMEVTDRHDLLADIADISTDAENTVMNTLAFGLHNTFTLRRPSDQNNIDLLQEGARGNETAFTVPIVSIDPYPHHAVAGVQLLRKAIDRDFGAGKITEETYQSLLSTLERTLKHLPQSSKSVQAAIAKFSSADDTPAPTQFPYAALSAQYVE
;
A
#
# COMPACT_ATOMS: atom_id res chain seq x y z
N MET A 1 -11.16 -24.33 46.17
CA MET A 1 -11.97 -24.66 44.98
C MET A 1 -11.04 -25.18 43.90
N PRO A 2 -11.26 -26.40 43.36
CA PRO A 2 -10.28 -27.10 42.53
C PRO A 2 -10.23 -26.55 41.09
N GLY A 3 -9.04 -26.61 40.50
CA GLY A 3 -8.66 -25.96 39.24
C GLY A 3 -9.29 -26.54 37.98
N ASN A 4 -9.56 -25.64 37.03
CA ASN A 4 -10.01 -25.97 35.67
C ASN A 4 -8.86 -26.53 34.84
N LEU A 5 -8.80 -27.85 34.71
CA LEU A 5 -7.99 -28.55 33.72
C LEU A 5 -8.55 -28.28 32.31
N VAL A 6 -7.75 -27.66 31.45
CA VAL A 6 -8.05 -27.48 30.02
C VAL A 6 -8.14 -28.86 29.36
N THR A 7 -9.31 -29.18 28.80
CA THR A 7 -9.60 -30.45 28.15
C THR A 7 -8.78 -30.64 26.88
N ARG A 8 -7.81 -31.57 26.92
CA ARG A 8 -7.09 -32.08 25.73
C ARG A 8 -8.09 -32.47 24.64
N ARG A 9 -7.87 -32.01 23.40
CA ARG A 9 -8.70 -32.35 22.23
C ARG A 9 -8.64 -33.86 22.00
N THR A 10 -9.71 -34.57 22.38
CA THR A 10 -9.81 -36.02 22.23
C THR A 10 -10.05 -36.35 20.75
N GLN A 11 -9.04 -36.92 20.10
CA GLN A 11 -9.17 -37.52 18.77
C GLN A 11 -10.17 -38.69 18.85
N PHE A 12 -10.87 -38.99 17.74
CA PHE A 12 -11.85 -40.08 17.66
C PHE A 12 -13.05 -39.96 18.62
N SER A 13 -13.65 -38.77 18.71
CA SER A 13 -14.80 -38.51 19.62
C SER A 13 -16.11 -38.13 18.92
N SER A 14 -16.09 -37.92 17.60
CA SER A 14 -17.27 -37.51 16.82
C SER A 14 -18.00 -38.68 16.16
N CYS A 15 -19.33 -38.63 16.09
CA CYS A 15 -20.13 -39.56 15.29
C CYS A 15 -19.96 -39.31 13.77
N ASP A 16 -20.39 -40.26 12.94
CA ASP A 16 -20.26 -40.23 11.47
C ASP A 16 -20.86 -38.94 10.87
N GLU A 17 -22.07 -38.55 11.28
CA GLU A 17 -22.75 -37.37 10.74
C GLU A 17 -22.14 -36.03 11.19
N CYS A 18 -21.71 -35.92 12.45
CA CYS A 18 -21.01 -34.72 12.92
C CYS A 18 -19.63 -34.59 12.26
N ARG A 19 -18.95 -35.70 12.00
CA ARG A 19 -17.69 -35.73 11.26
C ARG A 19 -17.90 -35.29 9.81
N ARG A 20 -18.88 -35.86 9.10
CA ARG A 20 -19.22 -35.47 7.72
C ARG A 20 -19.57 -33.99 7.62
N SER A 21 -20.29 -33.48 8.61
CA SER A 21 -20.68 -32.07 8.69
C SER A 21 -19.60 -31.14 9.27
N ARG A 22 -18.40 -31.64 9.61
CA ARG A 22 -17.27 -30.89 10.22
C ARG A 22 -17.65 -30.06 11.46
N VAL A 23 -18.51 -30.58 12.32
CA VAL A 23 -19.01 -29.89 13.52
C VAL A 23 -18.72 -30.68 14.80
N ALA A 24 -18.64 -29.99 15.93
CA ALA A 24 -18.42 -30.62 17.23
C ALA A 24 -19.56 -31.61 17.58
N CYS A 25 -19.18 -32.75 18.15
CA CYS A 25 -20.09 -33.81 18.57
C CYS A 25 -20.04 -33.96 20.09
N ASP A 26 -21.19 -34.01 20.73
CA ASP A 26 -21.33 -34.15 22.19
C ASP A 26 -21.74 -35.57 22.62
N ALA A 27 -21.73 -36.54 21.70
CA ALA A 27 -22.13 -37.92 22.01
C ALA A 27 -21.30 -38.54 23.15
N ASN A 28 -19.99 -38.26 23.19
CA ASN A 28 -19.10 -38.86 24.18
C ASN A 28 -19.34 -38.32 25.60
N SER A 29 -19.68 -37.03 25.75
CA SER A 29 -20.03 -36.46 27.06
C SER A 29 -21.40 -36.94 27.56
N ARG A 30 -22.30 -37.31 26.65
CA ARG A 30 -23.64 -37.83 26.97
C ARG A 30 -23.61 -39.32 27.32
N ASN A 31 -22.77 -40.11 26.65
CA ASN A 31 -22.61 -41.53 26.98
C ASN A 31 -21.95 -41.74 28.36
N VAL A 32 -21.08 -40.84 28.81
CA VAL A 32 -20.52 -40.89 30.18
C VAL A 32 -21.58 -40.63 31.26
N ARG A 33 -22.70 -39.98 30.90
CA ARG A 33 -23.80 -39.65 31.82
C ARG A 33 -24.99 -40.62 31.76
N ALA A 34 -25.01 -41.55 30.80
CA ALA A 34 -26.13 -42.45 30.58
C ALA A 34 -25.74 -43.89 30.96
N VAL A 35 -26.33 -44.42 32.03
CA VAL A 35 -26.27 -45.85 32.35
C VAL A 35 -27.31 -46.55 31.47
N GLY A 36 -26.91 -46.96 30.26
CA GLY A 36 -27.80 -47.58 29.27
C GLY A 36 -27.29 -47.47 27.84
N ALA A 37 -28.10 -47.93 26.88
CA ALA A 37 -27.78 -47.93 25.45
C ALA A 37 -27.30 -46.54 24.95
N PRO A 38 -26.33 -46.48 24.01
CA PRO A 38 -25.67 -45.24 23.64
C PRO A 38 -26.67 -44.19 23.11
N ALA A 39 -26.73 -43.05 23.79
CA ALA A 39 -27.64 -41.97 23.43
C ALA A 39 -27.13 -41.23 22.18
N PRO A 40 -28.02 -40.85 21.24
CA PRO A 40 -27.63 -40.04 20.09
C PRO A 40 -27.16 -38.64 20.53
N CYS A 41 -26.20 -38.07 19.80
CA CYS A 41 -25.73 -36.70 20.04
C CYS A 41 -26.87 -35.69 19.84
N THR A 42 -26.74 -34.48 20.42
CA THR A 42 -27.80 -33.45 20.34
C THR A 42 -28.17 -33.14 18.89
N ARG A 43 -27.17 -33.07 18.00
CA ARG A 43 -27.40 -32.72 16.59
C ARG A 43 -28.05 -33.84 15.79
N CYS A 44 -27.65 -35.10 15.99
CA CYS A 44 -28.28 -36.25 15.34
C CYS A 44 -29.72 -36.42 15.81
N ARG A 45 -29.98 -36.20 17.11
CA ARG A 45 -31.34 -36.20 17.67
C ARG A 45 -32.21 -35.12 17.04
N ASN A 46 -31.73 -33.88 16.98
CA ASN A 46 -32.51 -32.76 16.42
C ASN A 46 -32.75 -32.90 14.90
N ARG A 47 -31.89 -33.64 14.19
CA ARG A 47 -32.03 -33.88 12.74
C ARG A 47 -32.71 -35.21 12.40
N HIS A 48 -33.18 -35.96 13.41
CA HIS A 48 -33.73 -37.31 13.26
C HIS A 48 -32.82 -38.25 12.43
N ARG A 49 -31.50 -38.12 12.58
CA ARG A 49 -30.50 -38.97 11.89
C ARG A 49 -29.91 -40.00 12.84
N SER A 50 -29.52 -41.16 12.31
CA SER A 50 -28.87 -42.21 13.09
C SER A 50 -27.48 -41.76 13.56
N CYS A 51 -27.25 -41.80 14.88
CA CYS A 51 -25.96 -41.45 15.48
C CYS A 51 -25.07 -42.68 15.53
N THR A 52 -24.15 -42.81 14.57
CA THR A 52 -23.27 -43.98 14.42
C THR A 52 -21.79 -43.60 14.56
N PHE A 53 -20.94 -44.57 14.86
CA PHE A 53 -19.49 -44.39 15.00
C PHE A 53 -18.69 -45.39 14.15
N LYS A 54 -19.25 -45.77 13.00
CA LYS A 54 -18.67 -46.79 12.11
C LYS A 54 -17.27 -46.39 11.68
N TRP A 55 -17.03 -45.11 11.36
CA TRP A 55 -15.70 -44.66 10.98
C TRP A 55 -14.62 -44.87 12.06
N ILE A 56 -14.98 -44.82 13.34
CA ILE A 56 -14.05 -45.06 14.45
C ILE A 56 -13.77 -46.57 14.54
N GLN A 57 -14.80 -47.38 14.34
CA GLN A 57 -14.66 -48.83 14.31
C GLN A 57 -13.76 -49.27 13.14
N ASP A 58 -13.98 -48.70 11.95
CA ASP A 58 -13.19 -48.94 10.75
C ASP A 58 -11.73 -48.45 10.90
N ALA A 59 -11.52 -47.31 11.56
CA ALA A 59 -10.18 -46.80 11.86
C ALA A 59 -9.43 -47.69 12.87
N LYS A 60 -10.15 -48.30 13.83
CA LYS A 60 -9.56 -49.23 14.81
C LYS A 60 -9.24 -50.59 14.20
N THR A 61 -10.06 -51.10 13.29
CA THR A 61 -9.79 -52.36 12.57
C THR A 61 -8.66 -52.21 11.55
N SER A 62 -8.51 -51.03 10.94
CA SER A 62 -7.42 -50.72 10.01
C SER A 62 -6.04 -50.54 10.67
N GLY A 63 -5.99 -50.34 11.99
CA GLY A 63 -4.76 -50.11 12.75
C GLY A 63 -4.06 -51.37 13.28
N ALA A 64 -4.67 -52.55 13.16
CA ALA A 64 -4.19 -53.79 13.79
C ALA A 64 -3.54 -54.81 12.83
N GLY A 65 -3.40 -54.49 11.54
CA GLY A 65 -2.82 -55.40 10.53
C GLY A 65 -1.75 -54.73 9.69
N GLY A 66 -0.47 -54.95 10.02
CA GLY A 66 0.65 -54.58 9.17
C GLY A 66 0.74 -55.49 7.95
N GLY A 67 0.74 -54.94 6.73
CA GLY A 67 0.93 -55.74 5.52
C GLY A 67 0.76 -54.98 4.19
N LYS A 68 1.90 -54.52 3.65
CA LYS A 68 2.29 -54.32 2.23
C LYS A 68 1.23 -54.03 1.12
N ARG A 69 1.59 -52.96 0.38
CA ARG A 69 1.66 -52.79 -1.10
C ARG A 69 0.45 -52.22 -1.88
N LYS A 70 0.85 -51.27 -2.75
CA LYS A 70 0.28 -50.84 -4.06
C LYS A 70 -1.08 -50.14 -3.98
N GLY A 71 -1.32 -49.01 -4.63
CA GLY A 71 -0.76 -48.50 -5.88
C GLY A 71 -1.87 -48.37 -6.91
N ARG A 72 -2.41 -47.14 -7.03
CA ARG A 72 -2.91 -46.47 -8.24
C ARG A 72 -4.29 -46.86 -8.86
N ARG A 73 -5.05 -45.77 -9.13
CA ARG A 73 -6.12 -45.50 -10.13
C ARG A 73 -7.51 -46.13 -9.90
N ARG A 74 -8.57 -45.34 -9.65
CA ARG A 74 -9.43 -44.46 -10.52
C ARG A 74 -10.42 -45.26 -11.38
N THR A 75 -11.73 -45.01 -11.17
CA THR A 75 -12.87 -44.85 -12.15
C THR A 75 -14.20 -45.03 -11.38
N ALA A 76 -15.37 -44.46 -11.69
CA ALA A 76 -15.98 -43.76 -12.83
C ALA A 76 -17.17 -42.92 -12.26
N SER A 77 -17.74 -41.90 -12.91
CA SER A 77 -18.64 -42.07 -14.06
C SER A 77 -18.94 -40.77 -14.83
N GLN A 78 -18.82 -40.84 -16.15
CA GLN A 78 -19.68 -40.17 -17.12
C GLN A 78 -19.80 -41.06 -18.38
N PRO A 79 -20.90 -40.93 -19.16
CA PRO A 79 -21.37 -41.98 -20.06
C PRO A 79 -20.90 -41.86 -21.52
N GLU A 80 -20.88 -43.05 -22.12
CA GLU A 80 -20.99 -43.53 -23.50
C GLU A 80 -21.07 -42.53 -24.67
N SER A 81 -20.22 -42.78 -25.69
CA SER A 81 -20.64 -43.00 -27.07
C SER A 81 -19.54 -43.69 -27.90
N ASP A 82 -20.00 -44.54 -28.82
CA ASP A 82 -19.29 -45.53 -29.63
C ASP A 82 -18.28 -44.99 -30.66
N THR A 83 -17.20 -45.74 -30.95
CA THR A 83 -17.00 -46.53 -32.21
C THR A 83 -15.54 -46.99 -32.45
N SER A 84 -15.40 -48.31 -32.62
CA SER A 84 -14.52 -49.13 -33.48
C SER A 84 -13.03 -48.83 -33.79
N SER A 85 -12.18 -49.83 -33.44
CA SER A 85 -11.14 -50.51 -34.28
C SER A 85 -9.86 -49.72 -34.63
N THR A 86 -8.63 -50.25 -34.69
CA THR A 86 -8.08 -51.63 -34.80
C THR A 86 -6.57 -51.59 -34.49
N GLN A 87 -6.03 -52.69 -33.92
CA GLN A 87 -4.70 -53.33 -34.10
C GLN A 87 -3.45 -52.46 -34.43
N GLY A 88 -2.26 -52.65 -33.85
CA GLY A 88 -1.72 -53.64 -32.92
C GLY A 88 -0.18 -53.68 -33.01
N SER A 89 0.47 -54.18 -31.93
CA SER A 89 1.77 -54.91 -31.91
C SER A 89 3.04 -54.17 -32.41
N LYS A 90 4.26 -54.31 -31.86
CA LYS A 90 4.88 -55.17 -30.84
C LYS A 90 6.39 -54.77 -30.74
N VAL A 91 6.96 -54.83 -29.52
CA VAL A 91 8.22 -55.59 -29.16
C VAL A 91 9.58 -54.90 -29.38
N THR A 92 10.25 -54.45 -28.29
CA THR A 92 11.38 -55.07 -27.49
C THR A 92 12.76 -54.52 -27.93
N ASP A 93 13.85 -54.47 -27.16
CA ASP A 93 14.20 -54.85 -25.79
C ASP A 93 15.56 -54.19 -25.43
N ALA A 94 15.80 -54.08 -24.11
CA ALA A 94 17.04 -54.31 -23.32
C ALA A 94 18.43 -53.88 -23.85
N SER A 95 19.44 -53.45 -23.07
CA SER A 95 20.00 -53.89 -21.77
C SER A 95 21.26 -53.01 -21.52
N ALA A 96 21.59 -52.46 -20.34
CA ALA A 96 22.05 -53.00 -19.04
C ALA A 96 23.59 -52.99 -18.82
N GLY A 97 24.03 -52.62 -17.60
CA GLY A 97 25.38 -52.85 -16.99
C GLY A 97 26.08 -51.57 -16.49
N SER A 98 26.02 -51.14 -15.20
CA SER A 98 26.63 -51.68 -13.94
C SER A 98 28.16 -51.48 -13.88
N GLU A 99 28.90 -51.09 -12.82
CA GLU A 99 28.75 -50.68 -11.41
C GLU A 99 30.17 -50.24 -10.91
N GLY A 100 30.30 -49.55 -9.76
CA GLY A 100 31.58 -49.48 -9.03
C GLY A 100 31.71 -48.39 -7.93
N PHE A 101 31.67 -48.82 -6.66
CA PHE A 101 31.87 -48.06 -5.41
C PHE A 101 33.35 -47.97 -4.96
N ALA A 102 33.74 -46.92 -4.20
CA ALA A 102 34.64 -47.01 -3.01
C ALA A 102 34.74 -45.68 -2.21
N LEU A 103 34.87 -45.82 -0.88
CA LEU A 103 34.87 -44.81 0.20
C LEU A 103 36.29 -44.38 0.66
N GLY A 104 36.45 -43.12 1.08
CA GLY A 104 36.99 -42.70 2.39
C GLY A 104 38.49 -42.40 2.58
N SER A 105 38.83 -41.18 3.07
CA SER A 105 39.83 -40.96 4.15
C SER A 105 39.88 -39.48 4.64
N GLU A 106 39.79 -39.29 5.96
CA GLU A 106 40.00 -38.02 6.69
C GLU A 106 41.47 -37.81 7.10
N ARG A 107 41.91 -36.56 7.36
CA ARG A 107 42.89 -36.25 8.44
C ARG A 107 42.90 -34.78 8.89
N ARG A 108 43.08 -34.63 10.21
CA ARG A 108 42.97 -33.50 11.15
C ARG A 108 44.06 -32.41 11.11
N ALA A 109 43.61 -31.17 11.38
CA ALA A 109 44.01 -30.19 12.42
C ALA A 109 45.47 -30.03 12.91
N HIS A 110 45.92 -28.76 12.97
CA HIS A 110 46.81 -28.23 14.00
C HIS A 110 46.29 -26.90 14.58
N ARG A 111 46.40 -26.79 15.91
CA ARG A 111 45.96 -25.70 16.78
C ARG A 111 47.20 -25.17 17.49
N THR A 112 47.35 -23.85 17.60
CA THR A 112 48.29 -23.22 18.54
C THR A 112 47.59 -22.06 19.22
N THR A 113 47.62 -22.09 20.55
CA THR A 113 47.06 -21.14 21.50
C THR A 113 48.09 -20.09 21.89
N SER A 114 47.68 -18.83 22.08
CA SER A 114 48.31 -17.93 23.04
C SER A 114 47.31 -16.86 23.53
N ALA A 115 47.46 -16.46 24.78
CA ALA A 115 46.44 -15.87 25.64
C ALA A 115 46.50 -14.33 25.77
N LEU A 116 45.33 -13.75 26.08
CA LEU A 116 45.01 -12.55 26.87
C LEU A 116 45.92 -11.31 26.81
N SER A 117 45.35 -10.18 26.37
CA SER A 117 45.57 -8.87 27.00
C SER A 117 44.39 -7.93 26.74
N SER A 118 43.87 -7.39 27.84
CA SER A 118 42.82 -6.38 27.93
C SER A 118 43.28 -5.04 27.34
N GLY A 119 42.41 -4.38 26.58
CA GLY A 119 42.61 -3.02 26.09
C GLY A 119 41.26 -2.39 25.74
N SER A 120 40.72 -1.63 26.67
CA SER A 120 39.57 -0.76 26.49
C SER A 120 39.98 0.46 25.65
N THR A 121 39.31 0.67 24.51
CA THR A 121 39.30 1.95 23.78
C THR A 121 37.89 2.27 23.27
N PRO A 122 37.42 3.52 23.45
CA PRO A 122 36.10 3.96 23.02
C PRO A 122 36.13 4.30 21.52
N PHE A 123 35.36 3.59 20.71
CA PHE A 123 35.06 4.03 19.34
C PHE A 123 33.72 4.75 19.35
N ALA A 124 33.78 6.07 19.54
CA ALA A 124 32.82 6.97 18.92
C ALA A 124 33.31 7.15 17.48
N GLU A 125 32.73 6.41 16.55
CA GLU A 125 33.00 6.56 15.12
C GLU A 125 32.14 7.72 14.58
N PRO A 126 32.73 8.70 13.87
CA PRO A 126 31.96 9.72 13.16
C PRO A 126 31.17 9.08 12.01
N LEU A 127 30.09 9.75 11.57
CA LEU A 127 29.32 9.46 10.35
C LEU A 127 30.20 8.86 9.25
N PRO A 128 29.97 7.61 8.80
CA PRO A 128 30.80 7.04 7.76
C PRO A 128 30.39 7.63 6.41
N ALA A 129 31.24 8.48 5.86
CA ALA A 129 31.26 8.77 4.43
C ALA A 129 31.67 7.48 3.72
N PHE A 130 30.70 6.72 3.21
CA PHE A 130 31.00 5.47 2.51
C PHE A 130 31.25 5.68 1.03
N SER A 131 32.46 5.31 0.62
CA SER A 131 32.86 5.02 -0.75
C SER A 131 32.40 3.61 -1.12
N VAL A 132 31.59 3.51 -2.17
CA VAL A 132 31.18 2.24 -2.79
C VAL A 132 32.15 1.95 -3.93
N ASN A 133 32.79 0.77 -3.90
CA ASN A 133 33.65 0.31 -4.98
C ASN A 133 32.81 0.06 -6.25
N GLY A 134 32.79 1.05 -7.13
CA GLY A 134 32.17 1.02 -8.45
C GLY A 134 32.24 2.41 -9.06
N ARG A 135 33.25 2.63 -9.92
CA ARG A 135 33.49 3.79 -10.81
C ARG A 135 32.44 4.93 -10.73
N ASN A 136 32.82 6.02 -10.05
CA ASN A 136 32.20 7.38 -10.04
C ASN A 136 30.97 7.68 -9.17
N ASP A 137 30.77 7.05 -8.01
CA ASP A 137 29.71 7.49 -7.08
C ASP A 137 30.18 8.54 -6.06
N ARG A 138 29.75 9.80 -6.27
CA ARG A 138 29.91 10.93 -5.34
C ARG A 138 29.11 10.67 -4.07
N ALA A 139 29.76 10.65 -2.91
CA ALA A 139 29.06 10.70 -1.63
C ALA A 139 28.27 12.03 -1.53
N LEU A 140 26.97 11.95 -1.33
CA LEU A 140 26.11 13.13 -1.09
C LEU A 140 26.62 13.90 0.13
N GLY A 141 26.73 15.22 -0.01
CA GLY A 141 27.04 16.10 1.13
C GLY A 141 25.81 16.33 2.01
N ASP A 142 26.03 16.86 3.22
CA ASP A 142 24.95 17.26 4.16
C ASP A 142 23.94 18.24 3.50
N VAL A 143 24.45 19.11 2.63
CA VAL A 143 23.66 20.07 1.84
C VAL A 143 22.69 19.37 0.89
N ASP A 144 23.12 18.30 0.24
CA ASP A 144 22.29 17.57 -0.71
C ASP A 144 21.20 16.77 0.03
N TYR A 145 21.50 16.23 1.20
CA TYR A 145 20.50 15.58 2.06
C TYR A 145 19.44 16.57 2.56
N LYS A 146 19.85 17.76 3.02
CA LYS A 146 18.91 18.84 3.40
C LYS A 146 18.05 19.28 2.23
N TRP A 147 18.63 19.30 1.02
CA TRP A 147 17.87 19.62 -0.18
C TRP A 147 16.81 18.55 -0.49
N LEU A 148 17.18 17.27 -0.43
CA LEU A 148 16.23 16.16 -0.60
C LEU A 148 15.12 16.17 0.46
N GLU A 149 15.44 16.52 1.70
CA GLU A 149 14.44 16.70 2.76
C GLU A 149 13.48 17.86 2.42
N THR A 150 14.02 19.00 1.95
CA THR A 150 13.20 20.14 1.52
C THR A 150 12.24 19.75 0.40
N LEU A 151 12.72 19.01 -0.61
CA LEU A 151 11.90 18.48 -1.70
C LEU A 151 10.80 17.55 -1.20
N TYR A 152 11.13 16.66 -0.25
CA TYR A 152 10.14 15.78 0.39
C TYR A 152 9.06 16.57 1.14
N ARG A 153 9.45 17.60 1.91
CA ARG A 153 8.49 18.41 2.69
C ARG A 153 7.59 19.27 1.80
N GLU A 154 8.16 19.97 0.81
CA GLU A 154 7.41 20.85 -0.09
C GLU A 154 6.58 20.11 -1.15
N GLY A 155 6.98 18.88 -1.52
CA GLY A 155 6.25 18.05 -2.46
C GLY A 155 5.28 17.08 -1.78
N PHE A 156 5.82 16.09 -1.07
CA PHE A 156 5.02 15.01 -0.48
C PHE A 156 4.26 15.46 0.78
N GLU A 157 4.93 16.02 1.79
CA GLU A 157 4.24 16.41 3.03
C GLU A 157 3.28 17.57 2.83
N ALA A 158 3.54 18.47 1.86
CA ALA A 158 2.60 19.51 1.49
C ALA A 158 1.22 18.95 1.11
N VAL A 159 1.18 17.84 0.34
CA VAL A 159 -0.07 17.17 -0.03
C VAL A 159 -0.53 16.21 1.07
N PHE A 160 0.30 15.24 1.43
CA PHE A 160 -0.06 14.15 2.33
C PHE A 160 -0.37 14.66 3.76
N GLY A 161 0.39 15.64 4.24
CA GLY A 161 0.15 16.26 5.54
C GLY A 161 -1.16 17.02 5.62
N SER A 162 -1.67 17.54 4.50
CA SER A 162 -3.03 18.13 4.45
C SER A 162 -4.13 17.08 4.60
N TRP A 163 -3.89 15.84 4.13
CA TRP A 163 -4.84 14.74 4.28
C TRP A 163 -4.90 14.22 5.72
N MET A 164 -3.82 14.39 6.46
CA MET A 164 -3.67 14.00 7.86
C MET A 164 -4.10 15.09 8.84
N GLY A 165 -4.21 16.33 8.37
CA GLY A 165 -4.65 17.47 9.17
C GLY A 165 -6.13 17.47 9.53
N ARG A 166 -6.50 18.42 10.41
CA ARG A 166 -7.83 18.52 11.04
C ARG A 166 -9.03 18.62 10.08
N TYR A 167 -8.80 19.09 8.85
CA TYR A 167 -9.86 19.28 7.86
C TYR A 167 -10.16 18.03 7.05
N SER A 168 -9.23 17.07 7.00
CA SER A 168 -9.36 15.82 6.24
C SER A 168 -9.46 14.59 7.15
N SER A 169 -8.69 14.55 8.23
CA SER A 169 -8.70 13.42 9.15
C SER A 169 -10.03 13.34 9.92
N PRO A 170 -10.83 12.28 9.74
CA PRO A 170 -12.14 12.17 10.37
C PRO A 170 -12.05 12.01 11.90
N PHE A 171 -10.87 11.65 12.43
CA PHE A 171 -10.63 11.55 13.88
C PHE A 171 -10.35 12.91 14.53
N LEU A 172 -9.91 13.89 13.75
CA LEU A 172 -9.52 15.23 14.23
C LEU A 172 -10.58 16.29 13.91
N PHE A 173 -11.64 15.92 13.18
CA PHE A 173 -12.66 16.87 12.76
C PHE A 173 -13.32 17.55 13.97
N GLY A 174 -13.40 18.87 13.95
CA GLY A 174 -13.94 19.68 15.05
C GLY A 174 -12.97 19.96 16.22
N HIS A 175 -11.76 19.39 16.21
CA HIS A 175 -10.74 19.71 17.21
C HIS A 175 -9.97 20.98 16.83
N ASN A 176 -10.34 22.12 17.42
CA ASN A 176 -9.75 23.44 17.10
C ASN A 176 -8.24 23.54 17.39
N LEU A 177 -7.72 22.70 18.30
CA LEU A 177 -6.31 22.63 18.67
C LEU A 177 -5.48 21.71 17.77
N ALA A 178 -6.11 20.93 16.89
CA ALA A 178 -5.39 20.06 15.97
C ALA A 178 -4.78 20.88 14.83
N ASP A 179 -3.63 20.41 14.33
CA ASP A 179 -2.90 21.09 13.26
C ASP A 179 -3.66 21.04 11.93
N LYS A 180 -3.55 22.13 11.17
CA LYS A 180 -4.08 22.21 9.79
C LYS A 180 -3.31 21.26 8.86
N TYR A 181 -2.01 21.10 9.10
CA TYR A 181 -1.09 20.29 8.30
C TYR A 181 -0.21 19.48 9.26
N VAL A 182 -0.11 18.18 9.01
CA VAL A 182 0.65 17.28 9.88
C VAL A 182 1.88 16.79 9.13
N SER A 183 3.06 17.06 9.68
CA SER A 183 4.30 16.38 9.26
C SER A 183 4.24 14.93 9.73
N ILE A 184 4.09 13.99 8.78
CA ILE A 184 3.96 12.57 9.12
C ILE A 184 5.28 12.01 9.64
N SER A 185 6.41 12.54 9.18
CA SER A 185 7.74 12.20 9.68
C SER A 185 7.87 12.59 11.16
N ASP A 186 7.60 13.86 11.49
CA ASP A 186 7.69 14.35 12.88
C ASP A 186 6.66 13.67 13.79
N LEU A 187 5.46 13.37 13.27
CA LEU A 187 4.44 12.61 13.99
C LEU A 187 4.92 11.20 14.36
N CYS A 188 5.58 10.51 13.43
CA CYS A 188 6.12 9.16 13.68
C CYS A 188 7.28 9.19 14.67
N CYS A 189 8.14 10.22 14.62
CA CYS A 189 9.18 10.45 15.61
C CYS A 189 8.57 10.63 17.00
N HIS A 190 7.60 11.55 17.13
CA HIS A 190 6.90 11.82 18.39
C HIS A 190 6.26 10.56 19.00
N LEU A 191 5.57 9.75 18.19
CA LEU A 191 4.95 8.52 18.66
C LEU A 191 5.96 7.48 19.14
N ASP A 192 7.08 7.32 18.42
CA ASP A 192 8.16 6.43 18.82
C ASP A 192 8.84 6.90 20.12
N ASP A 193 9.03 8.21 20.28
CA ASP A 193 9.62 8.81 21.49
C ASP A 193 8.71 8.62 22.71
N CYS A 194 7.40 8.86 22.57
CA CYS A 194 6.44 8.59 23.65
C CYS A 194 6.44 7.11 24.09
N ILE A 195 6.59 6.18 23.15
CA ILE A 195 6.70 4.74 23.46
C ILE A 195 8.01 4.45 24.19
N ALA A 196 9.11 5.06 23.77
CA ALA A 196 10.42 4.90 24.40
C ALA A 196 10.43 5.44 25.84
N ASP A 197 9.83 6.61 26.07
CA ASP A 197 9.71 7.24 27.39
C ASP A 197 8.87 6.40 28.34
N ALA A 198 7.75 5.85 27.87
CA ALA A 198 6.93 4.93 28.65
C ALA A 198 7.71 3.66 29.04
N ALA A 199 8.51 3.09 28.13
CA ALA A 199 9.34 1.92 28.43
C ALA A 199 10.50 2.23 29.39
N ALA A 200 11.05 3.44 29.34
CA ALA A 200 12.10 3.90 30.24
C ALA A 200 11.57 4.12 31.67
N ALA A 201 10.37 4.71 31.82
CA ALA A 201 9.69 4.88 33.10
C ALA A 201 9.42 3.53 33.80
N GLU A 202 9.24 2.46 33.03
CA GLU A 202 9.03 1.09 33.53
C GLU A 202 10.32 0.31 33.83
N GLY A 203 11.50 0.93 33.71
CA GLY A 203 12.79 0.29 33.98
C GLY A 203 13.19 -0.80 32.97
N GLN A 204 12.58 -0.80 31.78
CA GLN A 204 12.85 -1.79 30.71
C GLN A 204 13.98 -1.35 29.76
N SER A 205 14.55 -0.14 29.93
CA SER A 205 15.57 0.40 29.03
C SER A 205 17.00 0.02 29.44
N ASN A 206 17.51 -1.08 28.87
CA ASN A 206 18.96 -1.27 28.74
C ASN A 206 19.45 -0.45 27.53
N GLY A 207 20.61 0.20 27.62
CA GLY A 207 21.19 1.18 26.66
C GLY A 207 21.29 0.80 25.16
N ARG A 208 20.78 -0.36 24.74
CA ARG A 208 20.56 -0.76 23.33
C ARG A 208 19.42 0.00 22.63
N GLY A 209 18.60 0.75 23.37
CA GLY A 209 17.49 1.54 22.80
C GLY A 209 17.97 2.68 21.88
N SER A 210 19.02 3.41 22.30
CA SER A 210 19.52 4.58 21.58
C SER A 210 20.13 4.23 20.21
N GLU A 211 21.01 3.23 20.15
CA GLU A 211 21.60 2.75 18.89
C GLU A 211 20.53 2.25 17.90
N ARG A 212 19.51 1.54 18.40
CA ARG A 212 18.38 1.08 17.58
C ARG A 212 17.56 2.24 17.01
N CYS A 213 17.29 3.27 17.81
CA CYS A 213 16.59 4.47 17.35
C CYS A 213 17.39 5.22 16.27
N CYS A 214 18.70 5.40 16.46
CA CYS A 214 19.57 6.03 15.45
C CYS A 214 19.54 5.29 14.10
N LEU A 215 19.57 3.95 14.12
CA LEU A 215 19.50 3.15 12.88
C LEU A 215 18.14 3.25 12.17
N ILE A 216 17.04 3.35 12.92
CA ILE A 216 15.69 3.54 12.35
C ILE A 216 15.59 4.93 11.72
N GLU A 217 16.11 5.94 12.41
CA GLU A 217 16.16 7.31 11.90
C GLU A 217 16.96 7.40 10.58
N GLN A 218 18.15 6.82 10.56
CA GLN A 218 18.99 6.77 9.35
C GLN A 218 18.28 6.04 8.19
N SER A 219 17.53 4.98 8.48
CA SER A 219 16.75 4.25 7.48
C SER A 219 15.61 5.10 6.90
N LEU A 220 14.93 5.87 7.76
CA LEU A 220 13.88 6.80 7.34
C LEU A 220 14.45 7.92 6.47
N GLN A 221 15.54 8.56 6.90
CA GLN A 221 16.23 9.61 6.14
C GLN A 221 16.71 9.11 4.78
N SER A 222 17.29 7.90 4.72
CA SER A 222 17.72 7.27 3.47
C SER A 222 16.53 6.98 2.53
N THR A 223 15.39 6.60 3.10
CA THR A 223 14.16 6.39 2.33
C THR A 223 13.58 7.70 1.82
N ILE A 224 13.57 8.75 2.63
CA ILE A 224 13.17 10.11 2.23
C ILE A 224 14.04 10.61 1.08
N ALA A 225 15.37 10.46 1.20
CA ALA A 225 16.32 10.80 0.16
C ALA A 225 16.05 10.03 -1.14
N SER A 226 15.87 8.71 -1.05
CA SER A 226 15.53 7.87 -2.20
C SER A 226 14.19 8.25 -2.84
N PHE A 227 13.20 8.60 -2.03
CA PHE A 227 11.90 9.04 -2.52
C PHE A 227 12.04 10.36 -3.27
N ALA A 228 12.71 11.35 -2.67
CA ALA A 228 12.84 12.70 -3.21
C ALA A 228 13.80 12.82 -4.41
N ALA A 229 14.70 11.86 -4.60
CA ALA A 229 15.66 11.83 -5.70
C ALA A 229 15.04 12.02 -7.09
N ARG A 230 13.76 11.63 -7.25
CA ARG A 230 12.98 11.79 -8.49
C ARG A 230 12.86 13.24 -8.98
N TRP A 231 13.01 14.22 -8.09
CA TRP A 231 12.89 15.65 -8.42
C TRP A 231 14.22 16.34 -8.66
N LEU A 232 15.35 15.66 -8.46
CA LEU A 232 16.68 16.23 -8.70
C LEU A 232 16.86 16.72 -10.16
N PRO A 233 16.47 15.96 -11.21
CA PRO A 233 16.66 16.42 -12.58
C PRO A 233 15.94 17.73 -12.89
N VAL A 234 14.74 17.93 -12.32
CA VAL A 234 13.89 19.10 -12.60
C VAL A 234 14.29 20.32 -11.78
N THR A 235 15.05 20.12 -10.70
CA THR A 235 15.42 21.16 -9.74
C THR A 235 16.91 21.49 -9.77
N SER A 236 17.63 21.03 -10.79
CA SER A 236 19.03 21.37 -11.01
C SER A 236 19.38 21.39 -12.51
N PRO A 237 18.65 22.15 -13.35
CA PRO A 237 18.82 22.13 -14.80
C PRO A 237 20.18 22.67 -15.29
N ASP A 238 20.84 23.52 -14.49
CA ASP A 238 22.12 24.17 -14.85
C ASP A 238 23.36 23.41 -14.35
N THR A 239 23.20 22.15 -13.89
CA THR A 239 24.35 21.36 -13.45
C THR A 239 25.11 20.78 -14.64
N PRO A 240 26.46 20.76 -14.58
CA PRO A 240 27.27 20.27 -15.68
C PRO A 240 26.91 18.80 -16.02
N PRO A 241 27.07 18.38 -17.29
CA PRO A 241 26.74 17.04 -17.78
C PRO A 241 27.46 15.88 -17.06
N GLU A 242 28.36 16.18 -16.13
CA GLU A 242 29.03 15.23 -15.24
C GLU A 242 28.11 14.71 -14.11
N GLN A 243 26.97 15.35 -13.84
CA GLN A 243 26.09 15.00 -12.72
C GLN A 243 24.98 14.03 -13.16
N ASP A 244 25.28 12.73 -13.11
CA ASP A 244 24.31 11.66 -13.43
C ASP A 244 23.25 11.51 -12.31
N TYR A 245 22.17 12.28 -12.39
CA TYR A 245 21.04 12.18 -11.47
C TYR A 245 20.34 10.82 -11.54
N CYS A 246 20.37 10.14 -12.68
CA CYS A 246 19.80 8.80 -12.81
C CYS A 246 20.63 7.79 -12.02
N GLY A 247 21.96 7.81 -12.14
CA GLY A 247 22.87 7.02 -11.32
C GLY A 247 22.69 7.29 -9.83
N LEU A 248 22.56 8.55 -9.43
CA LEU A 248 22.31 8.94 -8.04
C LEU A 248 20.97 8.39 -7.50
N ALA A 249 19.89 8.50 -8.29
CA ALA A 249 18.59 7.96 -7.93
C ALA A 249 18.64 6.43 -7.77
N GLN A 250 19.36 5.72 -8.65
CA GLN A 250 19.60 4.28 -8.52
C GLN A 250 20.38 3.95 -7.24
N ALA A 251 21.45 4.68 -6.94
CA ALA A 251 22.28 4.45 -5.75
C ALA A 251 21.48 4.65 -4.45
N LEU A 252 20.69 5.73 -4.36
CA LEU A 252 19.81 6.00 -3.23
C LEU A 252 18.73 4.94 -3.07
N TRP A 253 18.11 4.49 -4.17
CA TRP A 253 17.12 3.43 -4.15
C TRP A 253 17.69 2.10 -3.67
N ARG A 254 18.85 1.68 -4.19
CA ARG A 254 19.56 0.48 -3.73
C ARG A 254 19.93 0.57 -2.25
N HIS A 255 20.34 1.75 -1.78
CA HIS A 255 20.65 1.97 -0.38
C HIS A 255 19.42 1.79 0.51
N ALA A 256 18.33 2.50 0.24
CA ALA A 256 17.09 2.36 0.99
C ALA A 256 16.55 0.91 0.96
N ARG A 257 16.59 0.26 -0.21
CA ARG A 257 16.11 -1.12 -0.39
C ARG A 257 16.85 -2.13 0.48
N ARG A 258 18.17 -2.00 0.64
CA ARG A 258 18.99 -2.90 1.49
C ARG A 258 18.55 -2.87 2.96
N ASP A 259 17.95 -1.78 3.40
CA ASP A 259 17.54 -1.58 4.78
C ASP A 259 16.14 -2.14 5.06
N MET A 260 15.29 -2.30 4.05
CA MET A 260 13.89 -2.72 4.19
C MET A 260 13.72 -4.02 4.98
N LEU A 261 14.59 -5.02 4.78
CA LEU A 261 14.51 -6.28 5.54
C LEU A 261 14.75 -6.05 7.04
N ARG A 262 15.67 -5.12 7.38
CA ARG A 262 15.96 -4.78 8.78
C ARG A 262 14.79 -4.00 9.38
N ILE A 263 14.19 -3.09 8.62
CA ILE A 263 13.05 -2.26 9.04
C ILE A 263 11.81 -3.12 9.31
N ILE A 264 11.51 -4.11 8.46
CA ILE A 264 10.40 -5.06 8.68
C ILE A 264 10.51 -5.73 10.05
N ASN A 265 11.72 -6.09 10.46
CA ASN A 265 12.01 -6.77 11.73
C ASN A 265 12.09 -5.84 12.94
N ARG A 266 11.91 -4.52 12.77
CA ARG A 266 11.98 -3.52 13.84
C ARG A 266 10.72 -2.66 13.89
N PRO A 267 9.55 -3.20 14.30
CA PRO A 267 8.32 -2.41 14.34
C PRO A 267 8.45 -1.11 15.15
N SER A 268 8.13 0.01 14.50
CA SER A 268 8.03 1.37 15.05
C SER A 268 7.22 2.22 14.07
N TYR A 269 6.73 3.39 14.45
CA TYR A 269 6.02 4.28 13.54
C TYR A 269 6.94 4.82 12.43
N ARG A 270 8.20 5.14 12.75
CA ARG A 270 9.20 5.48 11.71
C ARG A 270 9.50 4.34 10.76
N SER A 271 9.52 3.10 11.26
CA SER A 271 9.71 1.91 10.43
C SER A 271 8.52 1.67 9.50
N MET A 272 7.30 1.84 10.00
CA MET A 272 6.08 1.82 9.20
C MET A 272 6.13 2.89 8.10
N LEU A 273 6.47 4.14 8.44
CA LEU A 273 6.57 5.23 7.46
C LEU A 273 7.63 4.95 6.40
N SER A 274 8.81 4.45 6.79
CA SER A 274 9.88 4.08 5.86
C SER A 274 9.42 3.02 4.86
N LEU A 275 8.70 1.98 5.32
CA LEU A 275 8.18 0.94 4.43
C LEU A 275 7.13 1.48 3.46
N LEU A 276 6.21 2.32 3.93
CA LEU A 276 5.17 2.95 3.11
C LEU A 276 5.78 3.90 2.06
N LEU A 277 6.76 4.70 2.47
CA LEU A 277 7.42 5.67 1.60
C LEU A 277 8.30 4.98 0.54
N PHE A 278 9.02 3.91 0.93
CA PHE A 278 9.76 3.09 -0.03
C PHE A 278 8.83 2.45 -1.05
N ALA A 279 7.66 1.97 -0.64
CA ALA A 279 6.67 1.41 -1.56
C ALA A 279 6.12 2.42 -2.58
N LEU A 280 6.09 3.72 -2.25
CA LEU A 280 5.75 4.80 -3.18
C LEU A 280 6.94 5.30 -4.01
N THR A 281 8.15 4.84 -3.72
CA THR A 281 9.34 5.27 -4.44
C THR A 281 9.38 4.59 -5.80
N PRO A 282 9.34 5.34 -6.92
CA PRO A 282 9.44 4.76 -8.24
C PRO A 282 10.73 3.96 -8.40
N ILE A 283 10.63 2.80 -9.04
CA ILE A 283 11.80 2.02 -9.42
C ILE A 283 12.56 2.83 -10.48
N PRO A 284 13.85 3.13 -10.25
CA PRO A 284 14.63 3.89 -11.22
C PRO A 284 14.77 3.15 -12.55
N GLU A 285 14.80 3.89 -13.66
CA GLU A 285 15.22 3.35 -14.95
C GLU A 285 16.65 2.81 -14.86
N GLY A 286 16.92 1.68 -15.52
CA GLY A 286 18.20 0.97 -15.46
C GLY A 286 18.28 -0.16 -14.43
N ILE A 287 17.27 -0.31 -13.57
CA ILE A 287 17.13 -1.50 -12.71
C ILE A 287 16.55 -2.67 -13.52
N SER A 288 17.30 -3.78 -13.60
CA SER A 288 16.86 -4.98 -14.34
C SER A 288 15.72 -5.70 -13.62
N GLU A 289 14.98 -6.54 -14.35
CA GLU A 289 13.88 -7.33 -13.75
C GLU A 289 14.40 -8.37 -12.76
N GLU A 290 15.60 -8.92 -12.98
CA GLU A 290 16.26 -9.83 -12.03
C GLU A 290 16.64 -9.11 -10.74
N GLU A 291 17.25 -7.92 -10.84
CA GLU A 291 17.56 -7.10 -9.66
C GLU A 291 16.27 -6.77 -8.90
N GLU A 292 15.19 -6.45 -9.61
CA GLU A 292 13.86 -6.20 -9.02
C GLU A 292 13.30 -7.44 -8.31
N ALA A 293 13.47 -8.64 -8.87
CA ALA A 293 12.98 -9.89 -8.27
C ALA A 293 13.79 -10.34 -7.04
N ASP A 294 15.09 -10.03 -6.97
CA ASP A 294 15.99 -10.52 -5.91
C ASP A 294 15.83 -9.86 -4.53
N GLY A 295 15.06 -8.77 -4.45
CA GLY A 295 14.88 -8.01 -3.20
C GLY A 295 13.42 -7.86 -2.78
N ILE A 296 13.20 -7.06 -1.74
CA ILE A 296 11.85 -6.82 -1.21
C ILE A 296 11.08 -5.91 -2.18
N SER A 297 9.88 -6.33 -2.56
CA SER A 297 8.97 -5.54 -3.39
C SER A 297 8.27 -4.46 -2.58
N GLY A 298 7.85 -3.37 -3.26
CA GLY A 298 7.06 -2.32 -2.62
C GLY A 298 5.78 -2.85 -1.95
N GLN A 299 5.13 -3.87 -2.55
CA GLN A 299 3.95 -4.50 -1.97
C GLN A 299 4.23 -5.24 -0.66
N ALA A 300 5.34 -5.97 -0.59
CA ALA A 300 5.77 -6.60 0.65
C ALA A 300 6.04 -5.54 1.74
N CYS A 301 6.61 -4.38 1.37
CA CYS A 301 6.78 -3.26 2.30
C CYS A 301 5.43 -2.71 2.80
N VAL A 302 4.43 -2.49 1.92
CA VAL A 302 3.08 -2.06 2.35
C VAL A 302 2.50 -3.05 3.33
N HIS A 303 2.47 -4.34 3.01
CA HIS A 303 1.90 -5.36 3.90
C HIS A 303 2.59 -5.38 5.28
N ALA A 304 3.92 -5.33 5.29
CA ALA A 304 4.69 -5.28 6.53
C ALA A 304 4.37 -4.01 7.34
N ALA A 305 4.26 -2.84 6.70
CA ALA A 305 3.91 -1.60 7.37
C ALA A 305 2.51 -1.64 8.00
N LEU A 306 1.53 -2.15 7.26
CA LEU A 306 0.14 -2.28 7.75
C LEU A 306 0.07 -3.27 8.93
N GLN A 307 0.85 -4.35 8.90
CA GLN A 307 0.97 -5.25 10.04
C GLN A 307 1.67 -4.59 11.25
N GLN A 308 2.69 -3.77 11.01
CA GLN A 308 3.38 -3.04 12.08
C GLN A 308 2.43 -2.10 12.81
N ILE A 309 1.65 -1.28 12.11
CA ILE A 309 0.70 -0.37 12.78
C ILE A 309 -0.42 -1.12 13.52
N GLN A 310 -0.94 -2.23 12.98
CA GLN A 310 -1.89 -3.07 13.71
C GLN A 310 -1.28 -3.57 15.02
N THR A 311 -0.02 -4.00 14.98
CA THR A 311 0.69 -4.51 16.16
C THR A 311 0.94 -3.40 17.19
N LEU A 312 1.40 -2.23 16.73
CA LEU A 312 1.65 -1.06 17.58
C LEU A 312 0.37 -0.60 18.28
N ARG A 313 -0.75 -0.50 17.54
CA ARG A 313 -2.04 -0.06 18.09
C ARG A 313 -2.74 -1.11 18.96
N ALA A 314 -2.55 -2.39 18.68
CA ALA A 314 -3.15 -3.46 19.48
C ALA A 314 -2.58 -3.54 20.90
N ARG A 315 -1.40 -2.93 21.15
CA ARG A 315 -0.73 -2.84 22.47
C ARG A 315 -0.71 -4.16 23.26
N GLN A 316 -0.54 -5.26 22.52
CA GLN A 316 -0.37 -6.66 22.96
C GLN A 316 -1.04 -7.05 24.29
N ARG A 317 -2.38 -7.15 24.30
CA ARG A 317 -3.16 -7.56 25.49
C ARG A 317 -3.27 -9.07 25.71
N HIS A 318 -2.78 -9.89 24.77
CA HIS A 318 -2.94 -11.35 24.78
C HIS A 318 -1.67 -12.08 24.30
N LEU A 319 -1.51 -13.35 24.70
CA LEU A 319 -0.42 -14.24 24.29
C LEU A 319 -0.40 -14.39 22.76
N GLN A 320 0.75 -14.10 22.14
CA GLN A 320 0.97 -14.35 20.72
C GLN A 320 1.95 -15.50 20.53
N PHE A 321 1.67 -16.36 19.57
CA PHE A 321 2.57 -17.45 19.21
C PHE A 321 2.63 -17.62 17.70
N SER A 322 3.82 -17.93 17.23
CA SER A 322 4.13 -18.36 15.87
C SER A 322 4.91 -19.68 15.98
N GLY A 323 5.07 -20.39 14.86
CA GLY A 323 5.92 -21.58 14.80
C GLY A 323 7.37 -21.32 15.24
N SER A 324 7.84 -20.07 15.21
CA SER A 324 9.21 -19.69 15.57
C SER A 324 9.36 -19.02 16.94
N LYS A 325 8.29 -18.45 17.53
CA LYS A 325 8.35 -17.67 18.78
C LYS A 325 7.04 -17.70 19.55
N VAL A 326 7.13 -17.73 20.88
CA VAL A 326 5.99 -17.49 21.79
C VAL A 326 6.29 -16.22 22.58
N SER A 327 5.50 -15.17 22.34
CA SER A 327 5.59 -13.91 23.06
C SER A 327 4.57 -13.93 24.20
N PRO A 328 5.02 -13.93 25.48
CA PRO A 328 4.13 -13.92 26.62
C PRO A 328 3.18 -12.71 26.56
N SER A 329 1.95 -12.89 27.05
CA SER A 329 1.03 -11.76 27.24
C SER A 329 1.71 -10.75 28.17
N LEU A 330 1.99 -9.54 27.68
CA LEU A 330 2.38 -8.44 28.54
C LEU A 330 1.22 -8.19 29.51
N LYS A 331 1.51 -8.10 30.82
CA LYS A 331 0.50 -7.63 31.78
C LYS A 331 0.14 -6.22 31.37
N SER A 332 -1.17 -5.96 31.25
CA SER A 332 -1.75 -4.69 30.81
C SER A 332 -0.90 -3.49 31.22
N GLN A 333 -0.11 -2.96 30.29
CA GLN A 333 0.28 -1.56 30.30
C GLN A 333 -1.01 -0.81 30.04
N ALA A 334 -1.78 -0.58 31.10
CA ALA A 334 -2.75 0.49 31.05
C ALA A 334 -1.91 1.74 30.75
N ILE A 335 -2.16 2.42 29.62
CA ILE A 335 -2.04 3.87 29.69
C ILE A 335 -2.83 4.22 30.94
N VAL A 336 -2.13 4.76 31.94
CA VAL A 336 -2.75 5.13 33.19
C VAL A 336 -3.90 6.05 32.79
N THR A 337 -5.14 5.56 32.87
CA THR A 337 -6.34 6.36 32.59
C THR A 337 -6.63 7.27 33.79
N THR A 338 -5.59 7.75 34.47
CA THR A 338 -5.70 8.87 35.41
C THR A 338 -5.69 10.16 34.60
N PRO A 339 -6.51 11.15 34.99
CA PRO A 339 -6.74 12.35 34.22
C PRO A 339 -5.56 13.34 34.32
N GLU A 340 -4.45 13.05 33.63
CA GLU A 340 -3.48 14.06 33.20
C GLU A 340 -3.81 14.39 31.73
N SER A 341 -4.70 15.37 31.55
CA SER A 341 -5.70 15.41 30.47
C SER A 341 -5.24 16.01 29.12
N ILE A 342 -3.94 16.16 28.86
CA ILE A 342 -3.43 16.80 27.63
C ILE A 342 -2.43 15.90 26.88
N GLU A 343 -1.47 15.27 27.57
CA GLU A 343 -0.48 14.41 26.91
C GLU A 343 -1.10 13.09 26.41
N THR A 344 -2.02 12.51 27.20
CA THR A 344 -2.74 11.29 26.80
C THR A 344 -3.66 11.52 25.59
N SER A 345 -4.28 12.70 25.49
CA SER A 345 -5.13 13.06 24.36
C SER A 345 -4.29 13.40 23.11
N GLY A 346 -3.14 14.05 23.29
CA GLY A 346 -2.15 14.27 22.23
C GLY A 346 -1.67 12.97 21.58
N PHE A 347 -1.27 11.98 22.39
CA PHE A 347 -0.82 10.67 21.88
C PHE A 347 -1.93 9.92 21.13
N ILE A 348 -3.16 9.90 21.65
CA ILE A 348 -4.29 9.20 21.01
C ILE A 348 -4.62 9.84 19.65
N ASN A 349 -4.61 11.17 19.58
CA ASN A 349 -4.85 11.90 18.33
C ASN A 349 -3.73 11.65 17.33
N ALA A 350 -2.48 11.65 17.79
CA ALA A 350 -1.32 11.33 16.98
C ALA A 350 -1.39 9.89 16.42
N GLU A 351 -1.68 8.90 17.26
CA GLU A 351 -1.82 7.50 16.86
C GLU A 351 -2.99 7.29 15.91
N SER A 352 -4.11 8.01 16.12
CA SER A 352 -5.26 7.97 15.21
C SER A 352 -4.94 8.58 13.85
N THR A 353 -4.09 9.61 13.83
CA THR A 353 -3.61 10.23 12.59
C THR A 353 -2.66 9.30 11.83
N ALA A 354 -1.73 8.63 12.52
CA ALA A 354 -0.90 7.59 11.92
C ALA A 354 -1.74 6.42 11.37
N TYR A 355 -2.85 6.06 12.06
CA TYR A 355 -3.78 5.07 11.56
C TYR A 355 -4.53 5.51 10.31
N TRP A 356 -4.96 6.76 10.25
CA TRP A 356 -5.57 7.34 9.07
C TRP A 356 -4.61 7.37 7.87
N ALA A 357 -3.33 7.67 8.12
CA ALA A 357 -2.28 7.55 7.11
C ALA A 357 -2.21 6.12 6.58
N ALA A 358 -2.09 5.11 7.44
CA ALA A 358 -2.01 3.73 7.02
C ALA A 358 -3.27 3.24 6.27
N LEU A 359 -4.47 3.67 6.68
CA LEU A 359 -5.72 3.40 5.96
C LEU A 359 -5.73 4.01 4.55
N THR A 360 -5.09 5.18 4.38
CA THR A 360 -4.93 5.82 3.07
C THR A 360 -4.09 4.94 2.14
N PHE A 361 -3.00 4.39 2.63
CA PHE A 361 -2.16 3.46 1.86
C PHE A 361 -2.87 2.12 1.57
N ASP A 362 -3.53 1.53 2.57
CA ASP A 362 -4.28 0.27 2.42
C ASP A 362 -5.38 0.38 1.35
N THR A 363 -6.14 1.48 1.39
CA THR A 363 -7.20 1.77 0.42
C THR A 363 -6.64 2.05 -0.97
N SER A 364 -5.55 2.83 -1.05
CA SER A 364 -4.86 3.11 -2.30
C SER A 364 -4.38 1.82 -2.98
N ALA A 365 -3.70 0.94 -2.24
CA ALA A 365 -3.23 -0.34 -2.75
C ALA A 365 -4.40 -1.24 -3.20
N SER A 366 -5.47 -1.30 -2.41
CA SER A 366 -6.67 -2.08 -2.75
C SER A 366 -7.30 -1.62 -4.07
N LEU A 367 -7.38 -0.30 -4.29
CA LEU A 367 -7.90 0.27 -5.53
C LEU A 367 -6.94 0.05 -6.71
N THR A 368 -5.67 0.44 -6.57
CA THR A 368 -4.70 0.53 -7.68
C THR A 368 -4.09 -0.81 -8.07
N LEU A 369 -3.98 -1.74 -7.14
CA LEU A 369 -3.32 -3.04 -7.35
C LEU A 369 -4.28 -4.21 -7.22
N ASN A 370 -5.57 -3.91 -6.99
CA ASN A 370 -6.61 -4.91 -6.84
C ASN A 370 -6.29 -5.94 -5.74
N CYS A 371 -5.58 -5.52 -4.68
CA CYS A 371 -5.30 -6.36 -3.52
C CYS A 371 -6.46 -6.31 -2.52
N ARG A 372 -6.50 -7.25 -1.58
CA ARG A 372 -7.46 -7.18 -0.46
C ARG A 372 -6.93 -6.20 0.59
N PRO A 373 -7.80 -5.37 1.19
CA PRO A 373 -7.40 -4.49 2.27
C PRO A 373 -6.99 -5.30 3.51
N LEU A 374 -5.96 -4.83 4.22
CA LEU A 374 -5.43 -5.45 5.44
C LEU A 374 -5.93 -4.77 6.72
N LEU A 375 -6.18 -3.46 6.68
CA LEU A 375 -6.63 -2.69 7.85
C LEU A 375 -8.13 -2.54 7.93
N SER A 376 -8.79 -2.48 6.78
CA SER A 376 -10.24 -2.29 6.68
C SER A 376 -10.91 -3.50 6.04
N SER A 377 -12.10 -3.84 6.50
CA SER A 377 -12.94 -4.90 5.93
C SER A 377 -13.29 -4.60 4.47
N GLY A 378 -13.39 -5.64 3.65
CA GLY A 378 -13.77 -5.55 2.24
C GLY A 378 -15.27 -5.35 2.04
N LEU A 379 -15.84 -6.06 1.08
CA LEU A 379 -17.25 -6.01 0.70
C LEU A 379 -18.19 -6.16 1.92
N PHE A 380 -17.86 -7.06 2.82
CA PHE A 380 -18.63 -7.30 4.03
C PHE A 380 -17.97 -6.65 5.25
N GLY A 381 -18.58 -5.57 5.74
CA GLY A 381 -18.29 -5.03 7.08
C GLY A 381 -17.74 -3.61 7.11
N PHE A 382 -17.25 -3.06 5.99
CA PHE A 382 -16.65 -1.71 5.98
C PHE A 382 -17.63 -0.64 6.51
N GLU A 383 -18.93 -0.77 6.23
CA GLU A 383 -19.97 0.18 6.65
C GLU A 383 -20.06 0.34 8.18
N SER A 384 -19.67 -0.70 8.93
CA SER A 384 -19.72 -0.69 10.40
C SER A 384 -18.47 -0.06 11.03
N GLU A 385 -17.39 0.10 10.25
CA GLU A 385 -16.12 0.58 10.78
C GLU A 385 -16.19 2.07 11.12
N LEU A 386 -15.56 2.41 12.23
CA LEU A 386 -15.55 3.79 12.74
C LEU A 386 -15.00 4.81 11.71
N PRO A 387 -13.87 4.58 11.01
CA PRO A 387 -13.30 5.59 10.11
C PRO A 387 -14.29 6.00 9.01
N TRP A 388 -14.93 5.04 8.35
CA TRP A 388 -15.85 5.31 7.23
C TRP A 388 -17.15 5.94 7.69
N ARG A 389 -17.66 5.56 8.87
CA ARG A 389 -18.81 6.26 9.48
C ARG A 389 -18.47 7.71 9.81
N LEU A 390 -17.28 7.95 10.36
CA LEU A 390 -16.84 9.32 10.66
C LEU A 390 -16.68 10.16 9.40
N VAL A 391 -16.13 9.63 8.30
CA VAL A 391 -16.06 10.36 7.02
C VAL A 391 -17.45 10.81 6.57
N LYS A 392 -18.45 9.92 6.61
CA LYS A 392 -19.84 10.25 6.27
C LYS A 392 -20.43 11.33 7.20
N THR A 393 -20.17 11.24 8.51
CA THR A 393 -20.63 12.26 9.46
C THR A 393 -19.93 13.60 9.25
N CYS A 394 -18.62 13.62 9.01
CA CYS A 394 -17.85 14.83 8.75
C CYS A 394 -18.33 15.54 7.48
N ALA A 395 -18.67 14.78 6.43
CA ALA A 395 -19.22 15.36 5.20
C ALA A 395 -20.57 16.06 5.43
N LYS A 396 -21.46 15.46 6.24
CA LYS A 396 -22.73 16.10 6.61
C LYS A 396 -22.53 17.38 7.40
N MET A 397 -21.66 17.34 8.43
CA MET A 397 -21.34 18.54 9.23
C MET A 397 -20.67 19.62 8.37
N PHE A 398 -19.83 19.23 7.42
CA PHE A 398 -19.22 20.15 6.47
C PHE A 398 -20.29 20.80 5.58
N ASP A 399 -21.17 20.01 4.96
CA ASP A 399 -22.26 20.51 4.13
C ASP A 399 -23.11 21.55 4.88
N GLU A 400 -23.60 21.19 6.08
CA GLU A 400 -24.36 22.10 6.96
C GLU A 400 -23.61 23.41 7.25
N THR A 401 -22.31 23.32 7.53
CA THR A 401 -21.47 24.50 7.81
C THR A 401 -21.34 25.39 6.56
N THR A 402 -21.20 24.80 5.38
CA THR A 402 -20.97 25.54 4.12
C THR A 402 -22.23 26.16 3.54
N GLN A 403 -23.42 25.73 3.94
CA GLN A 403 -24.68 26.35 3.51
C GLN A 403 -24.80 27.82 3.91
N HIS A 404 -24.15 28.22 5.03
CA HIS A 404 -24.13 29.59 5.51
C HIS A 404 -23.06 30.45 4.85
N TRP A 405 -22.20 29.85 4.04
CA TRP A 405 -21.18 30.58 3.34
C TRP A 405 -21.79 31.41 2.20
N SER A 406 -21.33 32.65 2.04
CA SER A 406 -21.69 33.50 0.92
C SER A 406 -21.43 32.78 -0.41
N ARG A 407 -22.47 32.72 -1.26
CA ARG A 407 -22.37 32.15 -2.61
C ARG A 407 -21.71 33.19 -3.53
N GLY A 408 -20.39 33.34 -3.41
CA GLY A 408 -19.60 34.21 -4.28
C GLY A 408 -18.09 33.98 -4.15
N SER A 409 -17.39 33.98 -5.29
CA SER A 409 -15.94 33.75 -5.36
C SER A 409 -15.09 34.80 -4.63
N SER A 410 -15.64 35.98 -4.34
CA SER A 410 -14.94 37.09 -3.67
C SER A 410 -14.41 36.72 -2.28
N ASP A 411 -15.10 35.81 -1.58
CA ASP A 411 -14.74 35.40 -0.21
C ASP A 411 -13.86 34.13 -0.15
N MET A 412 -13.38 33.66 -1.31
CA MET A 412 -12.49 32.51 -1.38
C MET A 412 -11.06 32.93 -1.04
N THR A 413 -10.64 32.61 0.18
CA THR A 413 -9.28 32.76 0.70
C THR A 413 -8.50 31.46 0.60
N ASP A 414 -7.17 31.54 0.74
CA ASP A 414 -6.30 30.36 0.71
C ASP A 414 -6.63 29.36 1.83
N ASP A 415 -6.88 29.85 3.05
CA ASP A 415 -7.30 29.03 4.19
C ASP A 415 -8.62 28.30 3.93
N ARG A 416 -9.60 28.99 3.33
CA ARG A 416 -10.91 28.41 3.02
C ARG A 416 -10.82 27.39 1.89
N ALA A 417 -10.04 27.68 0.84
CA ALA A 417 -9.75 26.74 -0.23
C ALA A 417 -9.10 25.46 0.32
N ASN A 418 -8.09 25.58 1.20
CA ASN A 418 -7.45 24.43 1.83
C ASN A 418 -8.41 23.61 2.70
N GLN A 419 -9.35 24.26 3.42
CA GLN A 419 -10.39 23.55 4.16
C GLN A 419 -11.31 22.73 3.23
N ILE A 420 -11.76 23.31 2.11
CA ILE A 420 -12.59 22.62 1.10
C ILE A 420 -11.84 21.44 0.49
N ILE A 421 -10.59 21.67 0.05
CA ILE A 421 -9.76 20.65 -0.59
C ILE A 421 -9.47 19.49 0.37
N ALA A 422 -9.11 19.78 1.62
CA ALA A 422 -8.84 18.74 2.61
C ALA A 422 -10.10 17.93 2.95
N ALA A 423 -11.25 18.58 3.14
CA ALA A 423 -12.51 17.87 3.37
C ALA A 423 -12.89 16.97 2.19
N GLY A 424 -12.73 17.47 0.96
CA GLY A 424 -12.92 16.69 -0.27
C GLY A 424 -11.93 15.52 -0.39
N ALA A 425 -10.70 15.65 0.09
CA ALA A 425 -9.71 14.57 0.09
C ALA A 425 -10.10 13.38 0.98
N SER A 426 -10.77 13.66 2.12
CA SER A 426 -11.34 12.63 2.99
C SER A 426 -12.44 11.85 2.29
N TRP A 427 -13.36 12.55 1.60
CA TRP A 427 -14.42 11.92 0.82
C TRP A 427 -13.87 11.13 -0.38
N LYS A 428 -12.85 11.67 -1.06
CA LYS A 428 -12.13 10.98 -2.13
C LYS A 428 -11.62 9.61 -1.66
N LEU A 429 -11.11 9.51 -0.43
CA LEU A 429 -10.66 8.22 0.10
C LEU A 429 -11.82 7.23 0.32
N LEU A 430 -12.99 7.71 0.75
CA LEU A 430 -14.19 6.88 0.81
C LEU A 430 -14.63 6.42 -0.59
N GLY A 431 -14.61 7.31 -1.58
CA GLY A 431 -14.88 6.94 -2.99
C GLY A 431 -13.94 5.83 -3.46
N TRP A 432 -12.64 5.97 -3.21
CA TRP A 432 -11.65 4.94 -3.51
C TRP A 432 -11.93 3.61 -2.81
N LYS A 433 -12.34 3.65 -1.54
CA LYS A 433 -12.73 2.46 -0.78
C LYS A 433 -13.93 1.75 -1.42
N LEU A 434 -14.95 2.50 -1.82
CA LEU A 434 -16.15 1.96 -2.44
C LEU A 434 -15.84 1.35 -3.82
N THR A 435 -15.03 2.02 -4.64
CA THR A 435 -14.58 1.48 -5.92
C THR A 435 -13.75 0.21 -5.73
N ALA A 436 -12.86 0.17 -4.73
CA ALA A 436 -12.11 -1.05 -4.40
C ALA A 436 -13.02 -2.21 -3.96
N ILE A 437 -14.09 -1.92 -3.22
CA ILE A 437 -15.10 -2.92 -2.84
C ILE A 437 -15.85 -3.44 -4.06
N PHE A 438 -16.23 -2.57 -4.99
CA PHE A 438 -16.86 -3.00 -6.24
C PHE A 438 -15.91 -3.90 -7.06
N LYS A 439 -14.63 -3.53 -7.15
CA LYS A 439 -13.60 -4.39 -7.77
C LYS A 439 -13.47 -5.74 -7.07
N GLU A 440 -13.51 -5.77 -5.74
CA GLU A 440 -13.53 -7.01 -4.95
C GLU A 440 -14.78 -7.86 -5.27
N ALA A 441 -15.96 -7.25 -5.35
CA ALA A 441 -17.21 -7.94 -5.68
C ALA A 441 -17.13 -8.66 -7.04
N LEU A 442 -16.61 -7.97 -8.07
CA LEU A 442 -16.42 -8.52 -9.40
C LEU A 442 -15.32 -9.61 -9.42
N ARG A 443 -14.15 -9.30 -8.85
CA ARG A 443 -12.98 -10.21 -8.85
C ARG A 443 -13.29 -11.54 -8.16
N ASP A 444 -14.01 -11.50 -7.05
CA ASP A 444 -14.28 -12.67 -6.22
C ASP A 444 -15.57 -13.41 -6.67
N GLY A 445 -16.25 -12.92 -7.72
CA GLY A 445 -17.42 -13.58 -8.32
C GLY A 445 -18.64 -13.59 -7.40
N HIS A 446 -18.89 -12.50 -6.69
CA HIS A 446 -20.04 -12.38 -5.80
C HIS A 446 -21.38 -12.31 -6.57
N ASP A 447 -22.47 -12.64 -5.87
CA ASP A 447 -23.83 -12.63 -6.43
C ASP A 447 -24.20 -11.22 -6.96
N GLU A 448 -25.03 -11.18 -8.00
CA GLU A 448 -25.44 -9.94 -8.67
C GLU A 448 -26.05 -8.91 -7.71
N SER A 449 -26.72 -9.35 -6.63
CA SER A 449 -27.25 -8.45 -5.61
C SER A 449 -26.14 -7.68 -4.87
N GLU A 450 -25.03 -8.34 -4.56
CA GLU A 450 -23.88 -7.73 -3.87
C GLU A 450 -23.09 -6.83 -4.83
N VAL A 451 -22.94 -7.24 -6.09
CA VAL A 451 -22.32 -6.41 -7.13
C VAL A 451 -23.13 -5.14 -7.35
N ARG A 452 -24.46 -5.24 -7.50
CA ARG A 452 -25.38 -4.10 -7.63
C ARG A 452 -25.33 -3.19 -6.41
N LYS A 453 -25.31 -3.77 -5.20
CA LYS A 453 -25.19 -3.00 -3.95
C LYS A 453 -23.87 -2.21 -3.92
N ALA A 454 -22.75 -2.85 -4.24
CA ALA A 454 -21.44 -2.18 -4.27
C ALA A 454 -21.40 -1.09 -5.34
N TYR A 455 -21.95 -1.37 -6.52
CA TYR A 455 -22.08 -0.40 -7.60
C TYR A 455 -22.90 0.84 -7.20
N SER A 456 -24.12 0.64 -6.65
CA SER A 456 -24.95 1.75 -6.17
C SER A 456 -24.24 2.57 -5.11
N ALA A 457 -23.50 1.94 -4.19
CA ALA A 457 -22.74 2.67 -3.19
C ALA A 457 -21.65 3.57 -3.81
N VAL A 458 -21.01 3.15 -4.91
CA VAL A 458 -20.05 3.98 -5.65
C VAL A 458 -20.76 5.15 -6.33
N VAL A 459 -21.87 4.91 -7.03
CA VAL A 459 -22.65 5.96 -7.72
C VAL A 459 -23.18 7.00 -6.71
N ASP A 460 -23.78 6.56 -5.61
CA ASP A 460 -24.25 7.42 -4.52
C ASP A 460 -23.12 8.28 -3.94
N SER A 461 -21.90 7.73 -3.87
CA SER A 461 -20.72 8.47 -3.39
C SER A 461 -20.28 9.54 -4.37
N ILE A 462 -20.39 9.28 -5.68
CA ILE A 462 -20.08 10.24 -6.74
C ILE A 462 -21.07 11.39 -6.73
N GLU A 463 -22.37 11.09 -6.63
CA GLU A 463 -23.44 12.10 -6.54
C GLU A 463 -23.28 12.99 -5.30
N GLN A 464 -22.95 12.40 -4.15
CA GLN A 464 -22.71 13.16 -2.92
C GLN A 464 -21.48 14.07 -3.03
N PHE A 465 -20.41 13.63 -3.69
CA PHE A 465 -19.26 14.51 -3.93
C PHE A 465 -19.63 15.67 -4.86
N GLY A 466 -20.38 15.38 -5.92
CA GLY A 466 -20.90 16.36 -6.87
C GLY A 466 -21.81 17.40 -6.21
N THR A 467 -22.54 17.00 -5.16
CA THR A 467 -23.44 17.90 -4.42
C THR A 467 -22.69 18.74 -3.39
N ILE A 468 -21.84 18.10 -2.57
CA ILE A 468 -21.24 18.73 -1.39
C ILE A 468 -19.96 19.51 -1.76
N TYR A 469 -19.09 18.94 -2.59
CA TYR A 469 -17.73 19.47 -2.78
C TYR A 469 -17.51 20.13 -4.13
N ARG A 470 -18.05 19.57 -5.24
CA ARG A 470 -17.80 20.08 -6.60
C ARG A 470 -18.09 21.58 -6.76
N PRO A 471 -19.24 22.14 -6.30
CA PRO A 471 -19.52 23.56 -6.47
C PRO A 471 -18.49 24.45 -5.76
N LEU A 472 -18.02 24.03 -4.58
CA LEU A 472 -17.02 24.76 -3.81
C LEU A 472 -15.63 24.66 -4.44
N LEU A 473 -15.28 23.50 -5.00
CA LEU A 473 -14.02 23.27 -5.73
C LEU A 473 -13.97 24.07 -7.04
N ASP A 474 -15.11 24.26 -7.71
CA ASP A 474 -15.22 25.12 -8.88
C ASP A 474 -15.01 26.61 -8.52
N GLU A 475 -15.53 27.05 -7.36
CA GLU A 475 -15.23 28.41 -6.84
C GLU A 475 -13.75 28.58 -6.48
N CYS A 476 -13.11 27.56 -5.91
CA CYS A 476 -11.65 27.55 -5.72
C CYS A 476 -10.92 27.72 -7.07
N HIS A 477 -11.36 27.00 -8.11
CA HIS A 477 -10.78 27.08 -9.44
C HIS A 477 -10.93 28.46 -10.08
N LYS A 478 -12.09 29.10 -9.96
CA LYS A 478 -12.32 30.48 -10.44
C LYS A 478 -11.38 31.50 -9.81
N ARG A 479 -10.90 31.25 -8.59
CA ARG A 479 -9.99 32.13 -7.84
C ARG A 479 -8.54 31.66 -7.86
N MET A 480 -8.20 30.68 -8.69
CA MET A 480 -6.91 29.99 -8.62
C MET A 480 -5.71 30.92 -8.77
N GLN A 481 -5.80 32.00 -9.55
CA GLN A 481 -4.72 32.98 -9.70
C GLN A 481 -4.32 33.65 -8.38
N PHE A 482 -5.23 33.70 -7.41
CA PHE A 482 -5.02 34.30 -6.09
C PHE A 482 -4.66 33.30 -4.99
N LEU A 483 -4.67 31.99 -5.30
CA LEU A 483 -4.34 30.94 -4.34
C LEU A 483 -2.83 30.65 -4.34
N GLY A 484 -2.30 30.24 -3.19
CA GLY A 484 -0.90 29.85 -3.02
C GLY A 484 -0.55 28.58 -3.80
N GLN A 485 0.73 28.41 -4.13
CA GLN A 485 1.19 27.26 -4.93
C GLN A 485 0.92 25.90 -4.27
N GLN A 486 1.01 25.80 -2.94
CA GLN A 486 0.68 24.57 -2.21
C GLN A 486 -0.82 24.25 -2.30
N THR A 487 -1.68 25.26 -2.24
CA THR A 487 -3.14 25.12 -2.45
C THR A 487 -3.44 24.64 -3.86
N LYS A 488 -2.76 25.19 -4.88
CA LYS A 488 -2.88 24.73 -6.27
C LYS A 488 -2.47 23.26 -6.43
N LEU A 489 -1.35 22.87 -5.82
CA LEU A 489 -0.86 21.49 -5.82
C LEU A 489 -1.86 20.53 -5.15
N ARG A 490 -2.40 20.90 -3.98
CA ARG A 490 -3.41 20.08 -3.28
C ARG A 490 -4.71 19.96 -4.08
N TRP A 491 -5.15 21.05 -4.71
CA TRP A 491 -6.32 21.03 -5.60
C TRP A 491 -6.09 20.11 -6.79
N PHE A 492 -4.95 20.25 -7.47
CA PHE A 492 -4.54 19.39 -8.58
C PHE A 492 -4.56 17.91 -8.17
N SER A 493 -3.93 17.58 -7.04
CA SER A 493 -3.88 16.21 -6.52
C SER A 493 -5.26 15.66 -6.19
N LEU A 494 -6.14 16.45 -5.56
CA LEU A 494 -7.51 16.04 -5.26
C LEU A 494 -8.30 15.75 -6.54
N MET A 495 -8.33 16.69 -7.49
CA MET A 495 -9.12 16.57 -8.71
C MET A 495 -8.64 15.39 -9.56
N LEU A 496 -7.32 15.23 -9.70
CA LEU A 496 -6.74 14.09 -10.41
C LEU A 496 -7.13 12.77 -9.73
N HIS A 497 -6.88 12.64 -8.42
CA HIS A 497 -7.12 11.39 -7.70
C HIS A 497 -8.60 11.00 -7.62
N TYR A 498 -9.49 11.97 -7.43
CA TYR A 498 -10.92 11.70 -7.35
C TYR A 498 -11.44 11.17 -8.69
N HIS A 499 -11.21 11.89 -9.78
CA HIS A 499 -11.71 11.47 -11.10
C HIS A 499 -10.95 10.26 -11.67
N LEU A 500 -9.68 10.03 -11.28
CA LEU A 500 -8.98 8.78 -11.60
C LEU A 500 -9.73 7.55 -11.07
N SER A 501 -10.35 7.63 -9.89
CA SER A 501 -11.13 6.49 -9.37
C SER A 501 -12.38 6.18 -10.19
N ILE A 502 -12.98 7.19 -10.82
CA ILE A 502 -14.09 7.02 -11.75
C ILE A 502 -13.60 6.39 -13.05
N LEU A 503 -12.46 6.85 -13.60
CA LEU A 503 -11.87 6.22 -14.79
C LEU A 503 -11.48 4.75 -14.53
N MET A 504 -10.98 4.44 -13.32
CA MET A 504 -10.69 3.06 -12.92
C MET A 504 -11.95 2.21 -12.70
N LEU A 505 -13.06 2.81 -12.26
CA LEU A 505 -14.36 2.17 -12.19
C LEU A 505 -14.84 1.78 -13.59
N VAL A 506 -14.77 2.72 -14.53
CA VAL A 506 -15.11 2.48 -15.94
C VAL A 506 -14.24 1.38 -16.53
N ASP A 507 -12.93 1.45 -16.34
CA ASP A 507 -12.00 0.44 -16.87
C ASP A 507 -12.28 -0.97 -16.33
N VAL A 508 -12.58 -1.13 -15.03
CA VAL A 508 -12.93 -2.46 -14.50
C VAL A 508 -14.26 -2.97 -15.07
N MET A 509 -15.24 -2.09 -15.31
CA MET A 509 -16.52 -2.48 -15.91
C MET A 509 -16.35 -2.91 -17.37
N GLU A 510 -15.50 -2.22 -18.13
CA GLU A 510 -15.15 -2.60 -19.50
C GLU A 510 -14.40 -3.94 -19.53
N VAL A 511 -13.40 -4.13 -18.65
CA VAL A 511 -12.61 -5.37 -18.58
C VAL A 511 -13.44 -6.58 -18.12
N THR A 512 -14.51 -6.35 -17.36
CA THR A 512 -15.42 -7.41 -16.89
C THR A 512 -16.71 -7.51 -17.69
N ASP A 513 -16.78 -6.84 -18.85
CA ASP A 513 -17.93 -6.84 -19.77
C ASP A 513 -19.27 -6.42 -19.14
N ARG A 514 -19.24 -5.62 -18.05
CA ARG A 514 -20.42 -5.08 -17.34
C ARG A 514 -21.02 -3.85 -18.02
N HIS A 515 -21.31 -3.99 -19.31
CA HIS A 515 -21.92 -2.95 -20.14
C HIS A 515 -23.30 -2.51 -19.63
N ASP A 516 -24.00 -3.41 -18.93
CA ASP A 516 -25.30 -3.13 -18.29
C ASP A 516 -25.19 -2.05 -17.21
N LEU A 517 -24.08 -2.00 -16.49
CA LEU A 517 -23.81 -0.98 -15.48
C LEU A 517 -23.14 0.26 -16.10
N LEU A 518 -22.35 0.07 -17.16
CA LEU A 518 -21.60 1.17 -17.79
C LEU A 518 -22.54 2.21 -18.41
N ALA A 519 -23.65 1.77 -18.99
CA ALA A 519 -24.67 2.64 -19.58
C ALA A 519 -25.24 3.64 -18.57
N ASP A 520 -25.37 3.24 -17.30
CA ASP A 520 -25.96 4.05 -16.23
C ASP A 520 -25.04 5.22 -15.79
N ILE A 521 -23.73 5.17 -16.09
CA ILE A 521 -22.73 6.18 -15.67
C ILE A 521 -22.05 6.88 -16.86
N ALA A 522 -22.63 6.83 -18.06
CA ALA A 522 -22.01 7.38 -19.27
C ALA A 522 -21.67 8.89 -19.14
N ASP A 523 -22.59 9.68 -18.57
CA ASP A 523 -22.38 11.12 -18.33
C ASP A 523 -21.30 11.36 -17.27
N ILE A 524 -21.30 10.54 -16.20
CA ILE A 524 -20.29 10.58 -15.13
C ILE A 524 -18.90 10.25 -15.70
N SER A 525 -18.79 9.25 -16.58
CA SER A 525 -17.56 8.90 -17.28
C SER A 525 -17.05 10.06 -18.13
N THR A 526 -17.93 10.67 -18.92
CA THR A 526 -17.57 11.79 -19.80
C THR A 526 -17.11 13.02 -18.99
N ASP A 527 -17.79 13.36 -17.88
CA ASP A 527 -17.32 14.44 -16.98
C ASP A 527 -15.97 14.11 -16.35
N ALA A 528 -15.74 12.85 -15.96
CA ALA A 528 -14.45 12.43 -15.40
C ALA A 528 -13.32 12.49 -16.42
N GLU A 529 -13.53 12.01 -17.65
CA GLU A 529 -12.56 12.11 -18.76
C GLU A 529 -12.18 13.58 -19.02
N ASN A 530 -13.18 14.45 -19.17
CA ASN A 530 -12.96 15.89 -19.36
C ASN A 530 -12.23 16.53 -18.17
N THR A 531 -12.61 16.17 -16.94
CA THR A 531 -12.01 16.76 -15.74
C THR A 531 -10.57 16.31 -15.54
N VAL A 532 -10.23 15.04 -15.80
CA VAL A 532 -8.82 14.58 -15.75
C VAL A 532 -8.00 15.30 -16.82
N MET A 533 -8.48 15.41 -18.06
CA MET A 533 -7.79 16.14 -19.13
C MET A 533 -7.52 17.60 -18.73
N ASN A 534 -8.55 18.30 -18.24
CA ASN A 534 -8.43 19.68 -17.77
C ASN A 534 -7.50 19.81 -16.55
N THR A 535 -7.48 18.82 -15.66
CA THR A 535 -6.58 18.80 -14.50
C THR A 535 -5.12 18.59 -14.92
N LEU A 536 -4.85 17.73 -15.90
CA LEU A 536 -3.50 17.56 -16.46
C LEU A 536 -3.04 18.84 -17.16
N ALA A 537 -3.90 19.45 -17.98
CA ALA A 537 -3.63 20.75 -18.58
C ALA A 537 -3.37 21.81 -17.49
N PHE A 538 -4.17 21.84 -16.42
CA PHE A 538 -3.95 22.73 -15.28
C PHE A 538 -2.56 22.55 -14.66
N GLY A 539 -2.14 21.30 -14.43
CA GLY A 539 -0.84 20.95 -13.87
C GLY A 539 0.35 21.33 -14.77
N LEU A 540 0.15 21.37 -16.09
CA LEU A 540 1.13 21.81 -17.07
C LEU A 540 1.27 23.35 -17.14
N HIS A 541 0.16 24.07 -17.02
CA HIS A 541 0.13 25.53 -17.18
C HIS A 541 0.39 26.30 -15.88
N ASN A 542 0.23 25.67 -14.72
CA ASN A 542 0.54 26.28 -13.44
C ASN A 542 1.90 25.81 -12.93
N THR A 543 2.65 26.73 -12.34
CA THR A 543 4.01 26.49 -11.88
C THR A 543 4.11 26.44 -10.36
N PHE A 544 5.13 25.74 -9.87
CA PHE A 544 5.53 25.65 -8.49
C PHE A 544 7.00 26.06 -8.37
N THR A 545 7.33 26.91 -7.40
CA THR A 545 8.67 27.43 -7.17
C THR A 545 9.26 26.86 -5.89
N LEU A 546 10.42 26.22 -6.01
CA LEU A 546 11.22 25.68 -4.91
C LEU A 546 12.47 26.53 -4.72
N ARG A 547 12.93 26.70 -3.48
CA ARG A 547 14.15 27.46 -3.16
C ARG A 547 15.17 26.54 -2.49
N ARG A 548 16.35 26.42 -3.07
CA ARG A 548 17.44 25.64 -2.47
C ARG A 548 18.17 26.49 -1.42
N PRO A 549 18.37 25.95 -0.20
CA PRO A 549 19.18 26.61 0.81
C PRO A 549 20.60 26.89 0.28
N SER A 550 21.11 28.11 0.48
CA SER A 550 22.49 28.46 0.13
C SER A 550 23.48 27.90 1.15
N ASP A 551 24.67 27.50 0.70
CA ASP A 551 25.76 27.09 1.58
C ASP A 551 26.26 28.28 2.40
N GLN A 552 25.72 28.45 3.61
CA GLN A 552 26.14 29.49 4.55
C GLN A 552 27.59 29.32 5.07
N ASN A 553 28.31 28.27 4.67
CA ASN A 553 29.66 27.94 5.18
C ASN A 553 30.83 28.61 4.42
N ASN A 554 30.57 29.48 3.44
CA ASN A 554 31.60 30.33 2.81
C ASN A 554 31.45 31.81 3.19
N ILE A 555 30.97 32.10 4.40
CA ILE A 555 31.06 33.45 4.99
C ILE A 555 32.38 33.54 5.74
N ASP A 556 33.48 33.63 5.00
CA ASP A 556 34.62 34.42 5.43
C ASP A 556 35.49 34.72 4.21
N LEU A 557 35.77 36.01 4.03
CA LEU A 557 36.63 36.64 3.03
C LEU A 557 35.98 37.05 1.70
N LEU A 558 35.43 38.27 1.78
CA LEU A 558 35.50 39.36 0.79
C LEU A 558 34.22 39.71 0.00
N GLN A 559 33.82 40.96 0.22
CA GLN A 559 33.04 41.88 -0.61
C GLN A 559 31.50 41.86 -0.53
N GLU A 560 31.03 42.87 0.22
CA GLU A 560 29.80 43.63 0.00
C GLU A 560 29.55 43.86 -1.51
N GLY A 561 28.45 43.31 -2.05
CA GLY A 561 28.02 43.65 -3.41
C GLY A 561 27.06 42.68 -4.10
N ALA A 562 27.05 41.39 -3.75
CA ALA A 562 26.12 40.42 -4.35
C ALA A 562 25.18 39.85 -3.29
N ARG A 563 23.88 40.14 -3.42
CA ARG A 563 22.83 39.42 -2.68
C ARG A 563 23.10 37.91 -2.84
N GLY A 564 23.17 37.18 -1.72
CA GLY A 564 23.36 35.74 -1.73
C GLY A 564 22.41 35.06 -2.72
N ASN A 565 22.97 34.32 -3.69
CA ASN A 565 22.22 33.69 -4.76
C ASN A 565 21.44 32.48 -4.22
N GLU A 566 20.26 32.70 -3.63
CA GLU A 566 19.26 31.65 -3.48
C GLU A 566 18.86 31.17 -4.89
N THR A 567 19.20 29.93 -5.25
CA THR A 567 18.76 29.34 -6.51
C THR A 567 17.30 28.92 -6.37
N ALA A 568 16.40 29.64 -7.05
CA ALA A 568 14.99 29.30 -7.14
C ALA A 568 14.70 28.55 -8.45
N PHE A 569 13.95 27.44 -8.36
CA PHE A 569 13.58 26.60 -9.48
C PHE A 569 12.07 26.63 -9.66
N THR A 570 11.61 27.01 -10.85
CA THR A 570 10.19 27.06 -11.19
C THR A 570 9.86 25.98 -12.20
N VAL A 571 8.95 25.09 -11.85
CA VAL A 571 8.57 23.92 -12.65
C VAL A 571 7.04 23.79 -12.74
N PRO A 572 6.48 23.14 -13.77
CA PRO A 572 5.04 22.82 -13.78
C PRO A 572 4.63 21.98 -12.56
N ILE A 573 3.42 22.21 -12.04
CA ILE A 573 2.87 21.48 -10.88
C ILE A 573 2.93 19.97 -11.08
N VAL A 574 2.66 19.47 -12.29
CA VAL A 574 2.72 18.03 -12.58
C VAL A 574 4.12 17.43 -12.32
N SER A 575 5.18 18.23 -12.40
CA SER A 575 6.56 17.78 -12.20
C SER A 575 6.90 17.53 -10.73
N ILE A 576 6.17 18.14 -9.81
CA ILE A 576 6.36 18.00 -8.35
C ILE A 576 5.30 17.11 -7.69
N ASP A 577 4.43 16.49 -8.49
CA ASP A 577 3.40 15.59 -7.99
C ASP A 577 4.05 14.39 -7.24
N PRO A 578 3.63 14.11 -5.99
CA PRO A 578 4.18 12.98 -5.24
C PRO A 578 3.75 11.61 -5.76
N TYR A 579 2.74 11.52 -6.64
CA TYR A 579 2.16 10.27 -7.13
C TYR A 579 2.22 10.15 -8.67
N PRO A 580 3.41 10.16 -9.29
CA PRO A 580 3.54 10.15 -10.75
C PRO A 580 2.87 8.95 -11.42
N HIS A 581 2.74 7.83 -10.72
CA HIS A 581 2.01 6.65 -11.20
C HIS A 581 0.51 6.88 -11.37
N HIS A 582 -0.12 7.76 -10.58
CA HIS A 582 -1.51 8.16 -10.77
C HIS A 582 -1.67 9.01 -12.04
N ALA A 583 -0.74 9.92 -12.30
CA ALA A 583 -0.72 10.69 -13.55
C ALA A 583 -0.51 9.79 -14.78
N VAL A 584 0.41 8.82 -14.70
CA VAL A 584 0.60 7.80 -15.75
C VAL A 584 -0.68 7.00 -16.00
N ALA A 585 -1.34 6.52 -14.95
CA ALA A 585 -2.60 5.79 -15.08
C ALA A 585 -3.70 6.66 -15.71
N GLY A 586 -3.82 7.92 -15.29
CA GLY A 586 -4.73 8.89 -15.89
C GLY A 586 -4.47 9.11 -17.38
N VAL A 587 -3.21 9.26 -17.79
CA VAL A 587 -2.81 9.39 -19.20
C VAL A 587 -3.20 8.15 -20.00
N GLN A 588 -2.96 6.95 -19.48
CA GLN A 588 -3.29 5.70 -20.18
C GLN A 588 -4.81 5.51 -20.35
N LEU A 589 -5.59 5.79 -19.30
CA LEU A 589 -7.06 5.69 -19.34
C LEU A 589 -7.66 6.76 -20.27
N LEU A 590 -7.13 7.99 -20.25
CA LEU A 590 -7.55 9.03 -21.18
C LEU A 590 -7.19 8.70 -22.63
N ARG A 591 -6.01 8.13 -22.89
CA ARG A 591 -5.63 7.70 -24.23
C ARG A 591 -6.65 6.72 -24.81
N LYS A 592 -7.06 5.73 -24.01
CA LYS A 592 -8.12 4.77 -24.38
C LYS A 592 -9.44 5.46 -24.72
N ALA A 593 -9.87 6.44 -23.93
CA ALA A 593 -11.10 7.20 -24.18
C ALA A 593 -11.02 8.09 -25.43
N ILE A 594 -9.89 8.76 -25.65
CA ILE A 594 -9.63 9.62 -26.82
C ILE A 594 -9.61 8.78 -28.10
N ASP A 595 -8.91 7.65 -28.10
CA ASP A 595 -8.86 6.73 -29.24
C ASP A 595 -10.26 6.17 -29.57
N ARG A 596 -11.05 5.83 -28.53
CA ARG A 596 -12.45 5.42 -28.67
C ARG A 596 -13.30 6.50 -29.35
N ASP A 597 -13.21 7.74 -28.88
CA ASP A 597 -14.05 8.84 -29.38
C ASP A 597 -13.61 9.33 -30.77
N PHE A 598 -12.32 9.25 -31.10
CA PHE A 598 -11.81 9.46 -32.45
C PHE A 598 -12.29 8.36 -33.41
N GLY A 599 -12.16 7.08 -33.02
CA GLY A 599 -12.67 5.95 -33.80
C GLY A 599 -14.18 5.99 -34.03
N ALA A 600 -14.94 6.58 -33.10
CA ALA A 600 -16.37 6.82 -33.23
C ALA A 600 -16.74 8.11 -34.01
N GLY A 601 -15.76 8.90 -34.45
CA GLY A 601 -15.97 10.15 -35.19
C GLY A 601 -16.56 11.29 -34.34
N LYS A 602 -16.46 11.23 -33.00
CA LYS A 602 -16.98 12.28 -32.11
C LYS A 602 -16.05 13.49 -32.02
N ILE A 603 -14.76 13.30 -32.29
CA ILE A 603 -13.74 14.36 -32.26
C ILE A 603 -13.01 14.45 -33.60
N THR A 604 -12.57 15.67 -33.95
CA THR A 604 -11.80 15.93 -35.16
C THR A 604 -10.35 15.50 -35.01
N GLU A 605 -9.65 15.27 -36.13
CA GLU A 605 -8.20 15.02 -36.14
C GLU A 605 -7.41 16.10 -35.38
N GLU A 606 -7.76 17.37 -35.58
CA GLU A 606 -7.12 18.49 -34.87
C GLU A 606 -7.30 18.39 -33.35
N THR A 607 -8.52 18.05 -32.91
CA THR A 607 -8.81 17.82 -31.49
C THR A 607 -8.01 16.63 -30.96
N TYR A 608 -8.00 15.52 -31.71
CA TYR A 608 -7.26 14.32 -31.36
C TYR A 608 -5.77 14.63 -31.10
N GLN A 609 -5.10 15.30 -32.04
CA GLN A 609 -3.69 15.68 -31.91
C GLN A 609 -3.42 16.64 -30.73
N SER A 610 -4.32 17.59 -30.49
CA SER A 610 -4.22 18.52 -29.35
C SER A 610 -4.33 17.80 -27.99
N LEU A 611 -5.26 16.85 -27.88
CA LEU A 611 -5.42 16.03 -26.67
C LEU A 611 -4.21 15.12 -26.45
N LEU A 612 -3.71 14.46 -27.49
CA LEU A 612 -2.49 13.65 -27.41
C LEU A 612 -1.26 14.46 -27.01
N SER A 613 -1.09 15.66 -27.56
CA SER A 613 0.00 16.58 -27.18
C SER A 613 -0.03 16.93 -25.70
N THR A 614 -1.22 17.12 -25.12
CA THR A 614 -1.37 17.36 -23.68
C THR A 614 -0.93 16.14 -22.85
N LEU A 615 -1.31 14.94 -23.26
CA LEU A 615 -0.89 13.69 -22.61
C LEU A 615 0.62 13.47 -22.71
N GLU A 616 1.20 13.69 -23.89
CA GLU A 616 2.65 13.54 -24.11
C GLU A 616 3.45 14.53 -23.27
N ARG A 617 3.04 15.81 -23.25
CA ARG A 617 3.66 16.84 -22.40
C ARG A 617 3.57 16.49 -20.92
N THR A 618 2.44 15.93 -20.48
CA THR A 618 2.27 15.43 -19.11
C THR A 618 3.36 14.41 -18.79
N LEU A 619 3.52 13.37 -19.62
CA LEU A 619 4.52 12.32 -19.41
C LEU A 619 5.97 12.86 -19.39
N LYS A 620 6.29 13.83 -20.27
CA LYS A 620 7.62 14.47 -20.32
C LYS A 620 7.98 15.24 -19.05
N HIS A 621 6.99 15.78 -18.34
CA HIS A 621 7.22 16.52 -17.09
C HIS A 621 7.19 15.63 -15.84
N LEU A 622 6.72 14.39 -15.93
CA LEU A 622 6.84 13.43 -14.84
C LEU A 622 8.32 13.04 -14.60
N PRO A 623 8.66 12.44 -13.44
CA PRO A 623 10.04 12.07 -13.13
C PRO A 623 10.64 11.10 -14.15
N GLN A 624 11.54 11.60 -14.99
CA GLN A 624 12.16 10.84 -16.07
C GLN A 624 13.07 9.72 -15.57
N SER A 625 13.52 9.78 -14.31
CA SER A 625 14.26 8.68 -13.69
C SER A 625 13.40 7.45 -13.40
N SER A 626 12.07 7.50 -13.57
CA SER A 626 11.16 6.39 -13.24
C SER A 626 11.00 5.40 -14.39
N LYS A 627 11.26 4.12 -14.13
CA LYS A 627 11.04 3.00 -15.08
C LYS A 627 9.61 2.97 -15.62
N SER A 628 8.59 3.25 -14.79
CA SER A 628 7.19 3.23 -15.22
C SER A 628 6.79 4.41 -16.11
N VAL A 629 7.42 5.58 -15.91
CA VAL A 629 7.20 6.76 -16.74
C VAL A 629 7.82 6.52 -18.12
N GLN A 630 9.04 5.99 -18.16
CA GLN A 630 9.74 5.67 -19.40
C GLN A 630 9.01 4.59 -20.21
N ALA A 631 8.51 3.55 -19.54
CA ALA A 631 7.66 2.55 -20.17
C ALA A 631 6.38 3.16 -20.75
N ALA A 632 5.75 4.12 -20.05
CA ALA A 632 4.56 4.81 -20.54
C ALA A 632 4.87 5.71 -21.75
N ILE A 633 6.00 6.42 -21.76
CA ILE A 633 6.46 7.23 -22.90
C ILE A 633 6.72 6.34 -24.12
N ALA A 634 7.48 5.25 -23.95
CA ALA A 634 7.77 4.31 -25.02
C ALA A 634 6.49 3.74 -25.65
N LYS A 635 5.52 3.34 -24.80
CA LYS A 635 4.20 2.86 -25.25
C LYS A 635 3.39 3.95 -25.96
N PHE A 636 3.50 5.20 -25.50
CA PHE A 636 2.82 6.33 -26.11
C PHE A 636 3.35 6.62 -27.52
N SER A 637 4.67 6.53 -27.70
CA SER A 637 5.34 6.71 -29.01
C SER A 637 5.15 5.52 -29.96
N SER A 638 5.06 4.29 -29.46
CA SER A 638 4.86 3.09 -30.30
C SER A 638 3.42 2.93 -30.82
N ALA A 639 2.46 3.65 -30.25
CA ALA A 639 1.05 3.57 -30.65
C ALA A 639 0.74 4.25 -32.00
N ASP A 640 1.74 4.89 -32.64
CA ASP A 640 1.62 5.45 -34.00
C ASP A 640 1.63 4.38 -35.11
N ASP A 641 2.01 3.13 -34.82
CA ASP A 641 2.02 2.03 -35.78
C ASP A 641 0.96 0.95 -35.45
N THR A 642 -0.27 1.13 -35.98
CA THR A 642 -1.39 0.15 -36.03
C THR A 642 -1.98 -0.36 -34.70
N PRO A 643 -3.32 -0.53 -34.60
CA PRO A 643 -3.97 -1.04 -33.39
C PRO A 643 -3.72 -2.56 -33.26
N ALA A 644 -2.66 -2.93 -32.57
CA ALA A 644 -2.46 -4.31 -32.12
C ALA A 644 -3.45 -4.64 -30.97
N PRO A 645 -4.00 -5.86 -30.92
CA PRO A 645 -4.95 -6.25 -29.89
C PRO A 645 -4.31 -6.16 -28.50
N THR A 646 -5.13 -5.70 -27.55
CA THR A 646 -4.86 -5.51 -26.13
C THR A 646 -4.01 -6.63 -25.52
N GLN A 647 -2.68 -6.45 -25.51
CA GLN A 647 -1.80 -7.22 -24.64
C GLN A 647 -1.74 -6.53 -23.28
N PHE A 648 -2.47 -7.13 -22.34
CA PHE A 648 -2.44 -6.78 -20.94
C PHE A 648 -1.05 -7.07 -20.32
N PRO A 649 -0.51 -6.19 -19.47
CA PRO A 649 0.69 -6.48 -18.68
C PRO A 649 0.52 -7.64 -17.68
N TYR A 650 -0.70 -8.17 -17.51
CA TYR A 650 -1.03 -9.25 -16.58
C TYR A 650 -1.35 -10.61 -17.26
N ALA A 651 -1.26 -10.71 -18.58
CA ALA A 651 -1.47 -11.99 -19.27
C ALA A 651 -0.31 -13.00 -19.08
N ALA A 652 0.86 -12.54 -18.62
CA ALA A 652 2.04 -13.41 -18.44
C ALA A 652 1.98 -14.30 -17.17
N LEU A 653 1.00 -14.10 -16.28
CA LEU A 653 0.90 -14.86 -15.01
C LEU A 653 -0.25 -15.88 -14.95
N SER A 654 -1.06 -16.02 -16.00
CA SER A 654 -2.15 -17.01 -16.04
C SER A 654 -1.80 -18.33 -16.76
N ALA A 655 -0.58 -18.47 -17.28
CA ALA A 655 -0.19 -19.62 -18.10
C ALA A 655 0.65 -20.71 -17.39
N GLN A 656 0.63 -20.80 -16.05
CA GLN A 656 1.40 -21.83 -15.33
C GLN A 656 0.65 -22.71 -14.31
N TYR A 657 -0.69 -22.69 -14.28
CA TYR A 657 -1.45 -23.68 -13.51
C TYR A 657 -2.60 -24.26 -14.31
N VAL A 658 -2.26 -25.08 -15.29
CA VAL A 658 -3.10 -26.18 -15.77
C VAL A 658 -2.25 -27.46 -15.76
N GLU A 659 -2.20 -28.11 -14.60
CA GLU A 659 -2.24 -29.58 -14.42
C GLU A 659 -2.58 -29.95 -12.97
#